data_AF-D5ZVG0-F1
#
_entry.id   AF-D5ZVG0-F1
#
_cell.length_a   1.000
_cell.length_b   1.000
_cell.length_c   1.000
_cell.angle_alpha   90.00
_cell.angle_beta   90.00
_cell.angle_gamma   90.00
#
_symmetry.space_group_name_H-M   'P 1'
#
loop_
_entity.id
_entity.type
_entity.pdbx_description
1 polymer ?
#
loop_
_entity_poly.entity_id
_entity_poly.type
_entity_poly.pdbx_seq_one_letter_code
_entity_poly.pdbx_strand_id
1 'polypeptide(L)'
;MNGPWGVSVWRAAATRTRRLHTRRRGRRGPGTAARRRGGEAARRRGGEAARRRGGEAARRRGGEGSVSRGSSPALGGEALPGVLGEPVRVLDGGESVVAVEGLQAGSVSAGLVGRRARARTRSRAPASTHSRAGAQVAVRRRASAPRPHAAVTTAAQSRRAVRRLGGKRREPAGTGGHKLASCAARTERSTGVGGSMTGPSGVVERLYFGREDAERDMSDGLLREGFLRTAAYDAAVSGRKMLIIGRKGSGKSAICMHLTADGVHPGGTALITPDDAAGDEIRRFELQGLTGDTAKSLIWRYVFAVQAARHIVTHAKQVHRLRRLPRPVKALRRFLRANGESADEPGLYDRLLHGVTGLQTSLSLEAFGVKAAVDVGGAPPASEGARAARQLEVVERGVAEAFADLDCAGSHAPLLLLVDQLEQIWSSDPDSNAMVIGLLLAAKHVSGAYGKALRCLLFLRSDIYDTLNFSEGDKFHSEELRIQWTATGLRELALARARASAGAELTGDRLWREVFPPAVGGEDTADFLFGRALPRPRDAIQYLNVCRDTAVERGHESIHESDVLLATRQFSEWKLQDLAKEYLVTHPFLAQLFVMFQNTGYVVMRSALEARFDTVAETLHRQYPAYAEGLTAPGVVDTLYGVGFLGVRRGNDVVYTGGAHVPVQPHETEFHIHPCFRPALGADHAIDLHRYEPRALTHLLLRSSSNPSAGLGPPVRRDFALLEELERSCASIQRQVGRAVGLPAETRAQLSHQVVRVTSDASRALLRLREGEAVDAYGHVLAAAQYFTTVAAQLLASGVDDGSGGSVVRRIEDEARRLTRTAGGSHTGGGGSSNS
;
A
#
# COMPACT_ATOMS: atom_id res chain seq x y z
N MET A 1 39.83 -39.90 -14.82
CA MET A 1 40.72 -39.57 -15.94
C MET A 1 39.89 -39.53 -17.22
N ASN A 2 39.97 -38.40 -17.91
CA ASN A 2 39.64 -38.12 -19.32
C ASN A 2 38.21 -38.37 -19.86
N GLY A 3 37.49 -37.26 -20.11
CA GLY A 3 36.57 -37.16 -21.24
C GLY A 3 37.33 -37.07 -22.58
N PRO A 4 36.64 -37.03 -23.74
CA PRO A 4 36.22 -35.72 -24.26
C PRO A 4 34.92 -35.67 -25.12
N TRP A 5 34.31 -34.47 -25.13
CA TRP A 5 33.65 -33.71 -26.22
C TRP A 5 33.11 -34.38 -27.51
N GLY A 6 31.83 -34.10 -27.83
CA GLY A 6 31.49 -33.31 -29.03
C GLY A 6 30.58 -33.87 -30.16
N VAL A 7 29.42 -33.20 -30.35
CA VAL A 7 28.88 -32.65 -31.63
C VAL A 7 28.03 -33.54 -32.61
N SER A 8 26.70 -33.24 -32.61
CA SER A 8 25.74 -33.02 -33.73
C SER A 8 25.06 -34.11 -34.60
N VAL A 9 23.72 -33.94 -34.70
CA VAL A 9 22.79 -33.98 -35.88
C VAL A 9 22.47 -35.32 -36.57
N TRP A 10 21.18 -35.70 -36.53
CA TRP A 10 20.37 -36.43 -37.55
C TRP A 10 18.88 -36.16 -37.25
N ARG A 11 17.87 -36.19 -38.13
CA ARG A 11 17.66 -35.89 -39.57
C ARG A 11 16.15 -36.04 -39.79
N ALA A 12 15.60 -35.32 -40.76
CA ALA A 12 14.18 -35.29 -41.15
C ALA A 12 13.65 -36.58 -41.81
N ALA A 13 12.32 -36.72 -41.86
CA ALA A 13 11.63 -37.35 -43.00
C ALA A 13 10.21 -36.78 -43.20
N ALA A 14 9.97 -36.27 -44.41
CA ALA A 14 8.68 -35.92 -44.98
C ALA A 14 8.53 -36.61 -46.34
N THR A 15 7.33 -37.06 -46.69
CA THR A 15 6.93 -37.50 -48.05
C THR A 15 5.47 -37.03 -48.25
N ARG A 16 5.15 -35.96 -49.01
CA ARG A 16 5.09 -35.73 -50.48
C ARG A 16 4.05 -36.56 -51.25
N THR A 17 3.01 -35.90 -51.79
CA THR A 17 2.59 -35.88 -53.23
C THR A 17 1.45 -34.86 -53.43
N ARG A 18 1.65 -33.75 -54.20
CA ARG A 18 1.25 -33.48 -55.62
C ARG A 18 -0.27 -33.50 -55.87
N ARG A 19 -0.93 -32.62 -56.66
CA ARG A 19 -0.58 -31.50 -57.55
C ARG A 19 -1.90 -30.82 -58.04
N LEU A 20 -1.79 -29.52 -58.36
CA LEU A 20 -2.42 -28.76 -59.48
C LEU A 20 -3.93 -28.36 -59.49
N HIS A 21 -4.12 -27.02 -59.56
CA HIS A 21 -4.95 -26.18 -60.48
C HIS A 21 -6.38 -26.64 -60.86
N THR A 22 -7.43 -25.81 -60.91
CA THR A 22 -7.58 -24.48 -61.54
C THR A 22 -8.93 -23.82 -61.17
N ARG A 23 -8.93 -22.47 -61.21
CA ARG A 23 -10.03 -21.49 -61.37
C ARG A 23 -11.41 -22.00 -61.86
N ARG A 24 -12.51 -21.45 -61.30
CA ARG A 24 -13.31 -20.36 -61.91
C ARG A 24 -14.49 -19.88 -61.04
N ARG A 25 -14.85 -18.61 -61.30
CA ARG A 25 -15.86 -17.72 -60.69
C ARG A 25 -17.31 -18.10 -60.98
N GLY A 26 -18.23 -17.60 -60.14
CA GLY A 26 -19.63 -17.28 -60.48
C GLY A 26 -20.49 -17.13 -59.22
N ARG A 27 -20.55 -15.97 -58.53
CA ARG A 27 -21.46 -14.81 -58.71
C ARG A 27 -22.98 -15.14 -58.64
N ARG A 28 -23.62 -14.55 -57.62
CA ARG A 28 -25.04 -14.09 -57.49
C ARG A 28 -26.10 -15.22 -57.53
N GLY A 29 -27.11 -15.27 -56.68
CA GLY A 29 -27.77 -14.28 -55.82
C GLY A 29 -28.97 -14.97 -55.13
N PRO A 30 -30.01 -14.22 -54.72
CA PRO A 30 -30.52 -14.22 -53.35
C PRO A 30 -31.82 -15.02 -53.15
N GLY A 31 -32.25 -15.24 -51.91
CA GLY A 31 -33.59 -15.78 -51.66
C GLY A 31 -33.92 -16.11 -50.21
N THR A 32 -34.34 -15.07 -49.47
CA THR A 32 -35.48 -15.08 -48.52
C THR A 32 -35.77 -16.34 -47.70
N ALA A 33 -35.47 -16.24 -46.41
CA ALA A 33 -35.94 -17.15 -45.36
C ALA A 33 -37.38 -16.81 -44.92
N ALA A 34 -38.24 -17.82 -44.88
CA ALA A 34 -39.51 -17.78 -44.15
C ALA A 34 -39.76 -19.11 -43.43
N ARG A 35 -39.84 -19.01 -42.10
CA ARG A 35 -40.74 -19.69 -41.15
C ARG A 35 -40.80 -21.23 -41.08
N ARG A 36 -40.46 -21.65 -39.85
CA ARG A 36 -41.23 -22.47 -38.88
C ARG A 36 -41.00 -24.00 -38.80
N ARG A 37 -40.45 -24.35 -37.62
CA ARG A 37 -40.93 -25.29 -36.58
C ARG A 37 -41.02 -26.79 -36.88
N GLY A 38 -40.45 -27.52 -35.90
CA GLY A 38 -40.84 -28.87 -35.49
C GLY A 38 -39.90 -29.91 -36.09
N GLY A 39 -39.19 -30.75 -35.34
CA GLY A 39 -39.31 -31.15 -33.95
C GLY A 39 -39.14 -32.67 -33.93
N GLU A 40 -38.29 -33.21 -33.07
CA GLU A 40 -38.36 -34.63 -32.76
C GLU A 40 -37.82 -34.91 -31.36
N ALA A 41 -38.55 -35.78 -30.68
CA ALA A 41 -38.46 -36.08 -29.27
C ALA A 41 -38.21 -37.57 -29.07
N ALA A 42 -37.44 -37.94 -28.04
CA ALA A 42 -37.58 -39.20 -27.32
C ALA A 42 -36.92 -39.04 -25.93
N ARG A 43 -37.70 -38.96 -24.83
CA ARG A 43 -38.17 -40.04 -23.92
C ARG A 43 -37.03 -40.67 -23.10
N ARG A 44 -37.12 -41.06 -21.82
CA ARG A 44 -38.07 -41.06 -20.67
C ARG A 44 -37.22 -41.61 -19.49
N ARG A 45 -37.41 -41.22 -18.21
CA ARG A 45 -38.17 -41.89 -17.12
C ARG A 45 -37.60 -41.32 -15.79
N GLY A 46 -38.31 -41.09 -14.68
CA GLY A 46 -39.72 -41.27 -14.34
C GLY A 46 -39.96 -40.97 -12.83
N GLY A 47 -41.25 -40.84 -12.47
CA GLY A 47 -41.87 -41.02 -11.14
C GLY A 47 -41.60 -39.95 -10.06
N GLU A 48 -42.52 -39.54 -9.18
CA GLU A 48 -43.95 -39.82 -8.99
C GLU A 48 -44.48 -38.81 -7.96
N ALA A 49 -45.76 -38.44 -8.05
CA ALA A 49 -46.40 -37.35 -7.30
C ALA A 49 -47.63 -37.85 -6.52
N ALA A 50 -47.94 -37.21 -5.38
CA ALA A 50 -49.28 -37.03 -4.78
C ALA A 50 -49.09 -36.41 -3.36
N ARG A 51 -49.91 -35.53 -2.78
CA ARG A 51 -51.24 -34.95 -3.08
C ARG A 51 -51.61 -33.94 -1.96
N ARG A 52 -52.52 -33.00 -2.29
CA ARG A 52 -53.66 -32.41 -1.52
C ARG A 52 -53.62 -30.95 -0.97
N ARG A 53 -54.63 -30.20 -1.47
CA ARG A 53 -55.62 -29.27 -0.83
C ARG A 53 -55.08 -27.91 -0.33
N GLY A 54 -55.72 -26.74 -0.51
CA GLY A 54 -57.04 -26.33 -1.00
C GLY A 54 -57.71 -25.36 0.01
N GLY A 55 -58.11 -24.15 -0.44
CA GLY A 55 -58.86 -23.10 0.31
C GLY A 55 -57.97 -22.16 1.13
N GLU A 56 -58.15 -20.84 1.21
CA GLU A 56 -59.39 -20.04 1.32
C GLU A 56 -59.13 -18.57 0.92
N ALA A 57 -60.19 -17.86 0.53
CA ALA A 57 -60.17 -16.49 0.03
C ALA A 57 -60.53 -15.47 1.11
N ALA A 58 -60.01 -14.23 1.02
CA ALA A 58 -60.73 -13.03 1.47
C ALA A 58 -60.33 -11.78 0.68
N ARG A 59 -61.35 -11.16 0.09
CA ARG A 59 -61.36 -9.89 -0.65
C ARG A 59 -61.33 -8.70 0.32
N ARG A 60 -60.79 -7.54 -0.10
CA ARG A 60 -61.57 -6.34 -0.50
C ARG A 60 -60.73 -5.05 -0.61
N ARG A 61 -61.03 -4.33 -1.71
CA ARG A 61 -61.04 -2.87 -1.97
C ARG A 61 -59.67 -2.17 -2.01
N GLY A 62 -59.25 -1.51 -3.09
CA GLY A 62 -59.98 -0.86 -4.18
C GLY A 62 -60.01 0.65 -3.95
N GLY A 63 -59.24 1.39 -4.77
CA GLY A 63 -59.15 2.84 -4.75
C GLY A 63 -58.18 3.34 -5.83
N GLU A 64 -58.68 3.40 -7.07
CA GLU A 64 -58.14 4.19 -8.20
C GLU A 64 -58.11 5.67 -7.78
N GLY A 65 -57.06 6.46 -8.06
CA GLY A 65 -56.80 7.12 -9.33
C GLY A 65 -56.63 8.62 -9.01
N SER A 66 -55.57 9.29 -9.43
CA SER A 66 -55.61 10.03 -10.70
C SER A 66 -54.28 10.76 -10.94
N VAL A 67 -53.98 10.84 -12.23
CA VAL A 67 -52.89 11.55 -12.90
C VAL A 67 -53.15 13.06 -12.87
N SER A 68 -52.11 13.86 -12.64
CA SER A 68 -51.99 15.16 -13.33
C SER A 68 -50.54 15.51 -13.61
N ARG A 69 -50.32 15.93 -14.86
CA ARG A 69 -49.07 16.42 -15.42
C ARG A 69 -48.89 17.90 -15.09
N GLY A 70 -47.62 18.29 -15.00
CA GLY A 70 -47.14 19.57 -15.54
C GLY A 70 -46.98 20.70 -14.54
N SER A 71 -45.75 21.18 -14.37
CA SER A 71 -45.28 22.44 -14.99
C SER A 71 -44.03 22.94 -14.26
N SER A 72 -42.95 23.20 -15.01
CA SER A 72 -41.93 24.16 -14.60
C SER A 72 -42.55 25.55 -14.44
N PRO A 73 -41.90 26.45 -13.68
CA PRO A 73 -41.14 27.48 -14.38
C PRO A 73 -39.78 27.79 -13.72
N ALA A 74 -38.85 28.22 -14.58
CA ALA A 74 -37.69 29.04 -14.24
C ALA A 74 -38.07 30.54 -14.29
N LEU A 75 -37.09 31.41 -13.96
CA LEU A 75 -37.12 32.88 -13.76
C LEU A 75 -37.29 33.24 -12.27
N GLY A 76 -36.45 34.04 -11.59
CA GLY A 76 -35.30 34.85 -11.97
C GLY A 76 -35.19 36.02 -10.97
N GLY A 77 -33.98 36.42 -10.59
CA GLY A 77 -33.68 37.77 -10.10
C GLY A 77 -33.50 38.01 -8.59
N GLU A 78 -32.48 38.82 -8.28
CA GLU A 78 -32.19 39.59 -7.05
C GLU A 78 -31.54 38.84 -5.87
N ALA A 79 -30.55 39.35 -5.13
CA ALA A 79 -29.69 40.54 -5.21
C ALA A 79 -28.51 40.32 -4.21
N LEU A 80 -27.36 40.95 -4.48
CA LEU A 80 -26.21 41.07 -3.57
C LEU A 80 -26.57 41.94 -2.34
N PRO A 81 -25.84 41.79 -1.22
CA PRO A 81 -24.76 42.75 -0.98
C PRO A 81 -23.45 42.09 -0.51
N GLY A 82 -22.33 42.65 -0.96
CA GLY A 82 -21.00 42.25 -0.54
C GLY A 82 -20.54 42.91 0.76
N VAL A 83 -19.58 42.28 1.44
CA VAL A 83 -18.58 42.95 2.28
C VAL A 83 -17.26 42.18 2.18
N LEU A 84 -16.21 42.95 1.94
CA LEU A 84 -14.79 42.60 1.89
C LEU A 84 -14.25 42.12 3.24
N GLY A 85 -13.35 41.13 3.24
CA GLY A 85 -12.58 40.73 4.41
C GLY A 85 -11.35 39.93 4.01
N GLU A 86 -10.21 40.60 4.00
CA GLU A 86 -8.85 40.07 3.79
C GLU A 86 -8.39 39.06 4.87
N PRO A 87 -7.30 38.30 4.62
CA PRO A 87 -6.96 37.08 5.34
C PRO A 87 -6.25 37.35 6.67
N VAL A 88 -6.71 36.71 7.74
CA VAL A 88 -6.00 36.69 9.03
C VAL A 88 -5.01 35.53 9.04
N ARG A 89 -3.73 35.90 9.11
CA ARG A 89 -2.60 35.06 9.51
C ARG A 89 -2.89 34.40 10.86
N VAL A 90 -2.90 33.08 10.92
CA VAL A 90 -2.85 32.33 12.19
C VAL A 90 -1.42 31.92 12.45
N LEU A 91 -0.97 32.30 13.64
CA LEU A 91 0.36 32.10 14.19
C LEU A 91 0.60 30.63 14.54
N ASP A 92 1.82 30.22 14.23
CA ASP A 92 2.46 28.99 14.65
C ASP A 92 2.55 28.91 16.19
N GLY A 93 2.26 27.75 16.74
CA GLY A 93 2.13 27.53 18.18
C GLY A 93 1.96 26.06 18.50
N GLY A 94 2.96 25.26 18.15
CA GLY A 94 3.07 23.87 18.57
C GLY A 94 3.54 23.77 20.02
N GLU A 95 2.72 23.18 20.88
CA GLU A 95 3.19 22.50 22.08
C GLU A 95 2.57 21.11 22.17
N SER A 96 3.49 20.15 22.26
CA SER A 96 3.33 18.71 22.36
C SER A 96 2.76 18.29 23.73
N VAL A 97 1.77 17.38 23.72
CA VAL A 97 1.29 16.68 24.92
C VAL A 97 1.53 15.18 24.75
N VAL A 98 2.45 14.62 25.54
CA VAL A 98 2.50 13.19 25.87
C VAL A 98 2.81 13.02 27.37
N ALA A 99 1.84 12.39 28.04
CA ALA A 99 1.87 11.52 29.21
C ALA A 99 2.94 11.68 30.31
N VAL A 100 2.51 11.65 31.58
CA VAL A 100 2.69 10.50 32.51
C VAL A 100 1.73 10.68 33.69
N GLU A 101 0.95 9.66 34.03
CA GLU A 101 0.27 9.53 35.31
C GLU A 101 0.71 8.24 36.01
N GLY A 102 1.00 8.34 37.32
CA GLY A 102 1.12 7.20 38.23
C GLY A 102 2.22 7.31 39.27
N LEU A 103 1.93 7.88 40.45
CA LEU A 103 1.99 7.19 41.76
C LEU A 103 1.83 8.13 42.97
N GLN A 104 1.00 7.66 43.91
CA GLN A 104 0.99 7.86 45.37
C GLN A 104 0.46 9.17 45.99
N ALA A 105 -0.76 9.04 46.53
CA ALA A 105 -1.13 9.15 47.95
C ALA A 105 -0.60 10.33 48.78
N GLY A 106 -1.54 11.09 49.38
CA GLY A 106 -1.31 11.71 50.69
C GLY A 106 -1.86 13.12 50.86
N SER A 107 -3.01 13.19 51.54
CA SER A 107 -3.35 14.19 52.56
C SER A 107 -3.58 15.68 52.20
N VAL A 108 -4.84 16.08 52.45
CA VAL A 108 -5.24 17.11 53.43
C VAL A 108 -5.22 18.60 53.01
N SER A 109 -6.42 19.20 53.17
CA SER A 109 -6.74 20.59 53.56
C SER A 109 -6.99 21.69 52.51
N ALA A 110 -8.30 21.97 52.35
CA ALA A 110 -9.00 23.20 52.76
C ALA A 110 -8.79 24.55 52.04
N GLY A 111 -9.94 25.22 51.80
CA GLY A 111 -10.08 26.70 51.80
C GLY A 111 -10.42 27.31 50.44
N LEU A 112 -11.69 27.36 50.01
CA LEU A 112 -12.66 28.46 50.16
C LEU A 112 -12.26 29.85 49.64
N VAL A 113 -13.12 30.38 48.73
CA VAL A 113 -13.53 31.80 48.52
C VAL A 113 -12.47 32.73 47.94
N GLY A 114 -12.68 33.59 46.94
CA GLY A 114 -13.88 34.16 46.33
C GLY A 114 -13.69 35.68 46.18
N ARG A 115 -14.14 36.23 45.04
CA ARG A 115 -14.43 37.65 44.71
C ARG A 115 -13.36 38.57 44.10
N ARG A 116 -13.66 38.94 42.85
CA ARG A 116 -13.72 40.29 42.21
C ARG A 116 -13.14 41.49 43.00
N ALA A 117 -12.36 42.34 42.31
CA ALA A 117 -12.74 43.73 41.99
C ALA A 117 -11.68 44.47 41.14
N ARG A 118 -12.18 45.41 40.34
CA ARG A 118 -11.49 46.36 39.44
C ARG A 118 -10.76 47.47 40.22
N ALA A 119 -9.75 48.11 39.61
CA ALA A 119 -9.79 49.52 39.15
C ALA A 119 -8.42 50.23 39.11
N ARG A 120 -8.17 50.95 37.98
CA ARG A 120 -7.53 52.30 37.83
C ARG A 120 -6.03 52.43 38.21
N THR A 121 -5.14 53.22 37.60
CA THR A 121 -5.16 54.30 36.57
C THR A 121 -3.70 54.77 36.33
N ARG A 122 -3.50 55.57 35.24
CA ARG A 122 -2.39 56.52 34.91
C ARG A 122 -1.21 55.93 34.11
N SER A 123 -1.06 56.17 32.81
CA SER A 123 -0.84 57.41 32.00
C SER A 123 0.59 57.96 32.04
N ARG A 124 1.34 57.81 30.93
CA ARG A 124 2.16 58.87 30.31
C ARG A 124 2.74 58.41 28.94
N ALA A 125 2.30 59.08 27.88
CA ALA A 125 2.98 59.24 26.58
C ALA A 125 3.92 60.49 26.68
N PRO A 126 4.67 60.98 25.65
CA PRO A 126 4.53 60.90 24.17
C PRO A 126 5.78 60.33 23.45
N ALA A 127 5.80 59.80 22.21
CA ALA A 127 5.32 60.18 20.86
C ALA A 127 6.22 61.18 20.08
N SER A 128 6.80 60.72 18.95
CA SER A 128 7.00 61.40 17.63
C SER A 128 7.94 60.53 16.74
N THR A 129 7.52 59.92 15.61
CA THR A 129 7.36 60.44 14.21
C THR A 129 8.68 60.89 13.56
N HIS A 130 9.05 60.66 12.29
CA HIS A 130 8.51 59.97 11.11
C HIS A 130 9.59 59.97 9.98
N SER A 131 9.55 58.94 9.14
CA SER A 131 9.74 58.90 7.66
C SER A 131 11.05 59.23 6.92
N ARG A 132 11.41 58.25 6.06
CA ARG A 132 11.63 58.27 4.59
C ARG A 132 12.94 58.76 3.93
N ALA A 133 13.52 57.80 3.20
CA ALA A 133 13.89 57.80 1.76
C ALA A 133 15.27 58.31 1.29
N GLY A 134 15.95 57.47 0.48
CA GLY A 134 16.34 57.89 -0.88
C GLY A 134 17.83 57.94 -1.28
N ALA A 135 18.21 56.96 -2.12
CA ALA A 135 19.04 57.06 -3.33
C ALA A 135 20.59 57.09 -3.31
N GLN A 136 21.11 56.33 -4.29
CA GLN A 136 22.48 56.13 -4.79
C GLN A 136 23.12 57.38 -5.43
N VAL A 137 24.46 57.45 -5.53
CA VAL A 137 25.25 57.84 -6.74
C VAL A 137 26.69 57.25 -6.64
N ALA A 138 27.28 56.92 -7.80
CA ALA A 138 28.53 56.21 -8.08
C ALA A 138 29.73 57.11 -8.50
N VAL A 139 30.83 56.47 -8.99
CA VAL A 139 31.92 56.93 -9.93
C VAL A 139 33.28 57.33 -9.24
N ARG A 140 34.54 56.93 -9.60
CA ARG A 140 35.24 56.23 -10.74
C ARG A 140 36.72 55.80 -10.40
N ARG A 141 37.21 54.70 -11.04
CA ARG A 141 38.52 54.34 -11.73
C ARG A 141 39.90 54.89 -11.26
N ARG A 142 41.08 54.23 -11.33
CA ARG A 142 41.85 53.42 -12.36
C ARG A 142 42.96 52.56 -11.65
N ALA A 143 43.21 51.27 -11.97
CA ALA A 143 44.10 50.63 -12.99
C ALA A 143 45.64 50.62 -12.74
N SER A 144 46.27 49.42 -12.64
CA SER A 144 47.44 48.91 -13.43
C SER A 144 48.15 47.68 -12.80
N ALA A 145 48.59 46.73 -13.64
CA ALA A 145 49.36 45.50 -13.35
C ALA A 145 50.90 45.72 -13.55
N PRO A 146 51.82 44.75 -13.29
CA PRO A 146 52.08 43.61 -14.20
C PRO A 146 52.61 42.29 -13.56
N ARG A 147 52.70 41.21 -14.38
CA ARG A 147 53.40 39.91 -14.16
C ARG A 147 54.91 40.01 -14.47
N PRO A 148 55.76 38.97 -14.20
CA PRO A 148 56.17 38.07 -15.30
C PRO A 148 56.45 36.56 -15.00
N HIS A 149 56.41 35.76 -16.09
CA HIS A 149 57.17 34.55 -16.52
C HIS A 149 57.31 33.26 -15.65
N ALA A 150 56.81 32.09 -16.10
CA ALA A 150 57.41 31.02 -16.98
C ALA A 150 58.41 30.11 -16.21
N ALA A 151 58.54 28.78 -16.32
CA ALA A 151 58.20 27.77 -17.33
C ALA A 151 58.35 26.33 -16.72
N VAL A 152 57.63 25.35 -17.29
CA VAL A 152 58.09 23.99 -17.71
C VAL A 152 58.50 22.89 -16.67
N THR A 153 58.13 21.64 -17.03
CA THR A 153 58.63 20.29 -16.65
C THR A 153 58.04 19.47 -15.48
N THR A 154 57.16 18.54 -15.86
CA THR A 154 57.12 17.07 -15.69
C THR A 154 58.08 16.31 -14.73
N ALA A 155 57.54 15.17 -14.25
CA ALA A 155 58.16 13.98 -13.60
C ALA A 155 58.27 14.05 -12.06
N ALA A 156 57.48 13.28 -11.29
CA ALA A 156 57.45 11.83 -11.10
C ALA A 156 58.65 11.28 -10.30
N GLN A 157 58.31 10.52 -9.25
CA GLN A 157 59.16 9.56 -8.50
C GLN A 157 60.22 10.19 -7.57
N SER A 158 60.56 9.67 -6.39
CA SER A 158 60.13 8.52 -5.60
C SER A 158 60.91 8.59 -4.27
N ARG A 159 60.22 8.28 -3.17
CA ARG A 159 60.65 7.41 -2.06
C ARG A 159 61.80 7.83 -1.11
N ARG A 160 61.55 7.39 0.13
CA ARG A 160 62.48 7.06 1.24
C ARG A 160 63.03 8.28 1.98
N ALA A 161 63.20 8.27 3.30
CA ALA A 161 63.06 7.25 4.33
C ALA A 161 63.20 8.02 5.67
N VAL A 162 62.34 7.76 6.65
CA VAL A 162 62.68 7.06 7.91
C VAL A 162 63.13 7.96 9.07
N ARG A 163 62.51 7.67 10.23
CA ARG A 163 62.88 7.95 11.63
C ARG A 163 62.64 9.37 12.14
N ARG A 164 61.61 9.55 12.98
CA ARG A 164 61.54 9.24 14.43
C ARG A 164 62.38 10.22 15.26
N LEU A 165 61.69 11.09 15.99
CA LEU A 165 61.86 11.47 17.40
C LEU A 165 60.45 11.96 17.81
N GLY A 166 59.69 11.29 18.67
CA GLY A 166 59.92 11.22 20.12
C GLY A 166 59.76 12.63 20.68
N GLY A 167 58.73 13.05 21.40
CA GLY A 167 57.67 12.39 22.15
C GLY A 167 57.32 13.36 23.29
N LYS A 168 56.08 13.35 23.78
CA LYS A 168 55.75 13.53 25.21
C LYS A 168 54.23 13.51 25.41
N ARG A 169 53.81 12.52 26.20
CA ARG A 169 52.50 12.41 26.83
C ARG A 169 52.32 13.51 27.88
N ARG A 170 51.08 13.94 28.08
CA ARG A 170 50.46 14.19 29.40
C ARG A 170 48.93 14.27 29.23
N GLU A 171 48.25 13.24 29.72
CA GLU A 171 46.86 13.26 30.25
C GLU A 171 46.86 14.02 31.61
N PRO A 172 45.71 14.42 32.22
CA PRO A 172 44.43 13.69 32.28
C PRO A 172 43.10 14.49 32.34
N ALA A 173 42.00 13.72 32.43
CA ALA A 173 40.62 14.02 32.89
C ALA A 173 39.73 14.85 31.93
N GLY A 174 38.50 14.48 31.56
CA GLY A 174 37.59 13.46 32.07
C GLY A 174 36.29 14.12 32.53
N THR A 175 35.29 14.27 31.65
CA THR A 175 33.85 14.24 31.97
C THR A 175 33.04 14.11 30.67
N GLY A 176 32.12 13.15 30.69
CA GLY A 176 31.36 12.69 29.53
C GLY A 176 30.14 13.54 29.17
N GLY A 177 29.72 13.35 27.93
CA GLY A 177 28.45 13.82 27.39
C GLY A 177 28.19 13.10 26.08
N HIS A 178 27.43 12.01 26.14
CA HIS A 178 27.00 11.24 24.98
C HIS A 178 26.04 12.07 24.10
N LYS A 179 26.41 12.28 22.85
CA LYS A 179 25.46 12.51 21.75
C LYS A 179 25.86 11.63 20.56
N LEU A 180 24.88 10.85 20.14
CA LEU A 180 24.84 10.02 18.95
C LEU A 180 25.20 10.86 17.72
N ALA A 181 26.20 10.38 16.96
CA ALA A 181 26.44 10.81 15.60
C ALA A 181 26.73 9.58 14.76
N SER A 182 25.94 9.43 13.70
CA SER A 182 26.11 8.46 12.63
C SER A 182 27.54 8.48 12.09
N CYS A 183 28.10 7.29 11.86
CA CYS A 183 29.36 7.19 11.12
C CYS A 183 29.19 6.24 9.95
N ALA A 184 29.28 6.84 8.77
CA ALA A 184 29.37 6.21 7.47
C ALA A 184 30.48 5.14 7.47
N ALA A 185 30.13 3.92 7.05
CA ALA A 185 31.10 2.87 6.81
C ALA A 185 31.98 3.26 5.62
N ARG A 186 33.27 3.44 5.90
CA ARG A 186 34.35 3.53 4.90
C ARG A 186 34.43 2.22 4.11
N THR A 187 34.37 2.33 2.79
CA THR A 187 34.76 1.28 1.85
C THR A 187 36.29 1.20 1.80
N GLU A 188 36.88 0.26 2.52
CA GLU A 188 38.26 -0.17 2.27
C GLU A 188 38.25 -1.39 1.35
N ARG A 189 38.85 -1.23 0.16
CA ARG A 189 39.17 -2.33 -0.76
C ARG A 189 40.26 -3.16 -0.10
N SER A 190 39.97 -4.41 0.26
CA SER A 190 41.01 -5.40 0.52
C SER A 190 41.22 -6.26 -0.72
N THR A 191 42.44 -6.20 -1.24
CA THR A 191 42.98 -7.08 -2.27
C THR A 191 43.20 -8.47 -1.67
N GLY A 192 42.92 -9.50 -2.48
CA GLY A 192 42.75 -10.87 -2.02
C GLY A 192 43.94 -11.52 -1.32
N VAL A 193 43.58 -12.44 -0.42
CA VAL A 193 44.34 -13.63 -0.08
C VAL A 193 43.33 -14.78 -0.03
N GLY A 194 43.55 -15.80 -0.86
CA GLY A 194 42.77 -17.03 -0.84
C GLY A 194 42.98 -17.76 0.49
N GLY A 195 41.87 -17.99 1.19
CA GLY A 195 41.80 -18.85 2.36
C GLY A 195 40.41 -19.46 2.43
N SER A 196 40.32 -20.78 2.29
CA SER A 196 39.08 -21.52 2.51
C SER A 196 38.71 -21.42 3.99
N MET A 197 37.63 -20.72 4.31
CA MET A 197 36.94 -20.83 5.59
C MET A 197 35.46 -21.10 5.33
N THR A 198 35.14 -22.38 5.16
CA THR A 198 33.77 -22.90 5.27
C THR A 198 33.54 -23.31 6.73
N GLY A 199 33.08 -22.35 7.53
CA GLY A 199 32.35 -22.59 8.77
C GLY A 199 30.96 -21.92 8.67
N PRO A 200 29.91 -22.44 9.33
CA PRO A 200 28.56 -21.88 9.28
C PRO A 200 28.40 -20.51 9.97
N SER A 201 29.42 -20.03 10.70
CA SER A 201 29.41 -18.73 11.36
C SER A 201 29.50 -17.57 10.36
N GLY A 202 28.46 -16.72 10.33
CA GLY A 202 28.41 -15.49 9.54
C GLY A 202 27.45 -15.49 8.34
N VAL A 203 26.63 -16.53 8.15
CA VAL A 203 25.59 -16.51 7.09
C VAL A 203 24.57 -15.40 7.34
N VAL A 204 24.08 -15.27 8.58
CA VAL A 204 23.14 -14.19 8.96
C VAL A 204 23.77 -12.80 8.79
N GLU A 205 25.07 -12.66 9.12
CA GLU A 205 25.79 -11.39 8.92
C GLU A 205 25.92 -11.01 7.44
N ARG A 206 26.14 -11.98 6.54
CA ARG A 206 26.19 -11.73 5.08
C ARG A 206 24.81 -11.58 4.46
N LEU A 207 23.78 -12.15 5.08
CA LEU A 207 22.43 -12.14 4.56
C LEU A 207 21.89 -10.71 4.53
N TYR A 208 21.50 -10.28 3.33
CA TYR A 208 20.89 -8.98 3.09
C TYR A 208 19.88 -9.09 1.95
N PHE A 209 18.63 -8.66 2.18
CA PHE A 209 17.57 -8.84 1.19
C PHE A 209 17.39 -7.63 0.25
N GLY A 210 18.09 -6.53 0.52
CA GLY A 210 18.10 -5.33 -0.31
C GLY A 210 17.54 -4.10 0.37
N ARG A 211 17.62 -2.97 -0.35
CA ARG A 211 17.07 -1.69 0.09
C ARG A 211 15.62 -1.51 -0.35
N GLU A 212 14.97 -0.53 0.27
CA GLU A 212 13.60 -0.14 -0.05
C GLU A 212 13.45 0.61 -1.38
N ASP A 213 14.53 1.28 -1.78
CA ASP A 213 14.65 2.17 -2.93
C ASP A 213 15.41 1.43 -4.04
N ALA A 214 14.77 1.31 -5.21
CA ALA A 214 15.27 0.45 -6.29
C ALA A 214 16.55 1.00 -6.92
N GLU A 215 16.72 2.32 -6.92
CA GLU A 215 17.85 3.05 -7.46
C GLU A 215 19.11 2.78 -6.64
N ARG A 216 18.99 2.84 -5.31
CA ARG A 216 20.08 2.46 -4.38
C ARG A 216 20.33 0.96 -4.41
N ASP A 217 19.29 0.13 -4.44
CA ASP A 217 19.42 -1.34 -4.53
C ASP A 217 20.10 -1.79 -5.84
N MET A 218 19.88 -1.05 -6.94
CA MET A 218 20.60 -1.22 -8.21
C MET A 218 22.05 -0.76 -8.11
N SER A 219 22.30 0.38 -7.46
CA SER A 219 23.64 0.93 -7.28
C SER A 219 24.53 0.01 -6.44
N ASP A 220 23.95 -0.66 -5.45
CA ASP A 220 24.62 -1.66 -4.61
C ASP A 220 24.78 -3.02 -5.32
N GLY A 221 24.20 -3.21 -6.51
CA GLY A 221 24.32 -4.43 -7.33
C GLY A 221 23.34 -5.55 -6.96
N LEU A 222 22.74 -5.52 -5.76
CA LEU A 222 21.85 -6.58 -5.31
C LEU A 222 20.57 -6.69 -6.16
N LEU A 223 20.03 -5.57 -6.65
CA LEU A 223 18.90 -5.61 -7.58
C LEU A 223 19.29 -6.23 -8.91
N ARG A 224 20.54 -6.05 -9.38
CA ARG A 224 20.98 -6.64 -10.65
C ARG A 224 21.08 -8.15 -10.55
N GLU A 225 21.65 -8.66 -9.48
CA GLU A 225 21.90 -10.10 -9.28
C GLU A 225 20.66 -10.85 -8.75
N GLY A 226 19.89 -10.20 -7.87
CA GLY A 226 18.71 -10.76 -7.21
C GLY A 226 17.37 -10.36 -7.85
N PHE A 227 17.35 -9.85 -9.09
CA PHE A 227 16.10 -9.49 -9.77
C PHE A 227 15.24 -10.73 -10.04
N LEU A 228 14.02 -10.76 -9.51
CA LEU A 228 13.04 -11.78 -9.88
C LEU A 228 12.25 -11.32 -11.10
N ARG A 229 12.34 -12.08 -12.20
CA ARG A 229 11.52 -11.84 -13.40
C ARG A 229 10.06 -12.16 -13.11
N THR A 230 9.19 -11.21 -13.45
CA THR A 230 7.73 -11.32 -13.27
C THR A 230 7.01 -11.25 -14.61
N ALA A 231 5.73 -11.62 -14.64
CA ALA A 231 4.89 -11.44 -15.82
C ALA A 231 4.83 -9.97 -16.28
N ALA A 232 4.88 -9.01 -15.35
CA ALA A 232 4.94 -7.59 -15.64
C ALA A 232 6.25 -7.21 -16.35
N TYR A 233 7.39 -7.72 -15.86
CA TYR A 233 8.68 -7.55 -16.51
C TYR A 233 8.67 -8.13 -17.93
N ASP A 234 8.20 -9.37 -18.10
CA ASP A 234 8.17 -10.02 -19.41
C ASP A 234 7.23 -9.30 -20.38
N ALA A 235 6.10 -8.76 -19.90
CA ALA A 235 5.19 -7.95 -20.71
C ALA A 235 5.83 -6.62 -21.16
N ALA A 236 6.59 -5.96 -20.26
CA ALA A 236 7.32 -4.74 -20.57
C ALA A 236 8.44 -4.99 -21.60
N VAL A 237 9.28 -6.03 -21.40
CA VAL A 237 10.36 -6.40 -22.33
C VAL A 237 9.81 -6.78 -23.71
N SER A 238 8.76 -7.61 -23.75
CA SER A 238 8.13 -8.03 -25.01
C SER A 238 7.38 -6.90 -25.71
N GLY A 239 7.06 -5.81 -25.01
CA GLY A 239 6.25 -4.71 -25.54
C GLY A 239 4.79 -5.11 -25.75
N ARG A 240 4.32 -6.15 -25.05
CA ARG A 240 2.91 -6.56 -25.06
C ARG A 240 2.02 -5.59 -24.28
N LYS A 241 2.62 -4.83 -23.36
CA LYS A 241 1.93 -3.90 -22.46
C LYS A 241 2.75 -2.63 -22.35
N MET A 242 2.08 -1.49 -22.52
CA MET A 242 2.64 -0.15 -22.36
C MET A 242 2.50 0.35 -20.92
N LEU A 243 1.44 -0.05 -20.22
CA LEU A 243 1.08 0.50 -18.92
C LEU A 243 1.22 -0.55 -17.83
N ILE A 244 2.16 -0.34 -16.90
CA ILE A 244 2.42 -1.20 -15.75
C ILE A 244 1.91 -0.50 -14.48
N ILE A 245 0.89 -1.07 -13.86
CA ILE A 245 0.17 -0.46 -12.74
C ILE A 245 0.46 -1.25 -11.46
N GLY A 246 0.67 -0.58 -10.34
CA GLY A 246 0.79 -1.27 -9.05
C GLY A 246 0.90 -0.32 -7.87
N ARG A 247 0.50 -0.79 -6.69
CA ARG A 247 0.61 -0.06 -5.41
C ARG A 247 2.05 0.34 -5.08
N LYS A 248 2.26 1.23 -4.10
CA LYS A 248 3.62 1.57 -3.63
C LYS A 248 4.30 0.29 -3.12
N GLY A 249 5.57 0.10 -3.48
CA GLY A 249 6.36 -1.09 -3.11
C GLY A 249 6.11 -2.36 -3.94
N SER A 250 5.25 -2.33 -4.97
CA SER A 250 4.93 -3.49 -5.84
C SER A 250 6.05 -3.90 -6.80
N GLY A 251 7.11 -3.10 -6.95
CA GLY A 251 8.25 -3.39 -7.83
C GLY A 251 8.27 -2.68 -9.18
N LYS A 252 7.44 -1.65 -9.39
CA LYS A 252 7.46 -0.82 -10.62
C LYS A 252 8.85 -0.24 -10.92
N SER A 253 9.42 0.50 -9.98
CA SER A 253 10.75 1.10 -10.12
C SER A 253 11.86 0.05 -10.21
N ALA A 254 11.68 -1.12 -9.60
CA ALA A 254 12.61 -2.24 -9.77
C ALA A 254 12.64 -2.76 -11.22
N ILE A 255 11.46 -2.90 -11.87
CA ILE A 255 11.37 -3.23 -13.30
C ILE A 255 12.00 -2.13 -14.14
N CYS A 256 11.67 -0.87 -13.84
CA CYS A 256 12.19 0.31 -14.56
C CYS A 256 13.73 0.36 -14.52
N MET A 257 14.32 0.29 -13.32
CA MET A 257 15.76 0.31 -13.11
C MET A 257 16.46 -0.90 -13.70
N HIS A 258 15.84 -2.09 -13.65
CA HIS A 258 16.43 -3.27 -14.28
C HIS A 258 16.47 -3.14 -15.80
N LEU A 259 15.42 -2.58 -16.43
CA LEU A 259 15.39 -2.34 -17.87
C LEU A 259 16.40 -1.30 -18.34
N THR A 260 16.74 -0.31 -17.51
CA THR A 260 17.76 0.70 -17.81
C THR A 260 19.18 0.24 -17.52
N ALA A 261 19.37 -0.91 -16.87
CA ALA A 261 20.68 -1.45 -16.59
C ALA A 261 21.38 -1.93 -17.89
N ASP A 262 22.68 -1.65 -17.98
CA ASP A 262 23.50 -2.00 -19.14
C ASP A 262 23.40 -3.49 -19.48
N GLY A 263 23.12 -3.79 -20.74
CA GLY A 263 23.06 -5.15 -21.27
C GLY A 263 21.74 -5.89 -21.03
N VAL A 264 20.76 -5.30 -20.34
CA VAL A 264 19.44 -5.93 -20.14
C VAL A 264 18.54 -5.74 -21.37
N HIS A 265 18.32 -4.50 -21.80
CA HIS A 265 17.62 -4.21 -23.04
C HIS A 265 18.64 -3.93 -24.17
N PRO A 266 18.55 -4.60 -25.33
CA PRO A 266 19.52 -4.43 -26.42
C PRO A 266 19.41 -3.09 -27.16
N GLY A 267 18.30 -2.36 -27.00
CA GLY A 267 18.08 -1.03 -27.60
C GLY A 267 18.47 0.10 -26.66
N GLY A 268 18.28 1.34 -27.09
CA GLY A 268 18.43 2.48 -26.18
C GLY A 268 17.33 2.55 -25.13
N THR A 269 17.62 3.18 -24.00
CA THR A 269 16.64 3.51 -22.96
C THR A 269 16.73 5.00 -22.62
N ALA A 270 15.59 5.64 -22.38
CA ALA A 270 15.50 6.99 -21.83
C ALA A 270 14.53 6.99 -20.66
N LEU A 271 15.04 7.28 -19.46
CA LEU A 271 14.27 7.39 -18.24
C LEU A 271 13.78 8.83 -18.05
N ILE A 272 12.49 8.98 -17.76
CA ILE A 272 11.81 10.26 -17.54
C ILE A 272 11.16 10.20 -16.15
N THR A 273 11.74 10.92 -15.21
CA THR A 273 11.26 11.05 -13.82
C THR A 273 11.13 12.54 -13.50
N PRO A 274 9.95 13.15 -13.75
CA PRO A 274 9.74 14.57 -13.53
C PRO A 274 9.83 14.91 -12.03
N ASP A 275 10.49 16.02 -11.71
CA ASP A 275 10.54 16.58 -10.35
C ASP A 275 9.38 17.57 -10.12
N ASP A 276 9.23 18.07 -8.88
CA ASP A 276 8.14 18.97 -8.50
C ASP A 276 8.03 20.21 -9.38
N ALA A 277 9.16 20.78 -9.78
CA ALA A 277 9.21 22.00 -10.57
C ALA A 277 8.79 21.73 -12.02
N ALA A 278 9.26 20.63 -12.61
CA ALA A 278 8.78 20.10 -13.88
C ALA A 278 7.27 19.79 -13.85
N GLY A 279 6.80 19.15 -12.78
CA GLY A 279 5.39 18.83 -12.58
C GLY A 279 4.51 20.08 -12.51
N ASP A 280 4.93 21.10 -11.77
CA ASP A 280 4.26 22.39 -11.68
C ASP A 280 4.06 23.05 -13.05
N GLU A 281 5.10 23.08 -13.88
CA GLU A 281 5.03 23.65 -15.22
C GLU A 281 4.06 22.88 -16.12
N ILE A 282 4.08 21.54 -16.08
CA ILE A 282 3.15 20.73 -16.88
C ILE A 282 1.70 20.90 -16.38
N ARG A 283 1.47 21.00 -15.07
CA ARG A 283 0.13 21.22 -14.50
C ARG A 283 -0.45 22.56 -14.94
N ARG A 284 0.35 23.62 -14.93
CA ARG A 284 -0.06 24.98 -15.35
C ARG A 284 -0.08 25.16 -16.88
N PHE A 285 0.40 24.17 -17.64
CA PHE A 285 0.45 24.27 -19.09
C PHE A 285 -0.94 24.23 -19.71
N GLU A 286 -1.32 25.35 -20.32
CA GLU A 286 -2.54 25.52 -21.09
C GLU A 286 -2.21 26.21 -22.41
N LEU A 287 -3.01 25.92 -23.43
CA LEU A 287 -2.92 26.56 -24.73
C LEU A 287 -4.33 26.93 -25.19
N GLN A 288 -4.49 28.15 -25.70
CA GLN A 288 -5.80 28.59 -26.17
C GLN A 288 -6.33 27.68 -27.28
N GLY A 289 -7.62 27.31 -27.16
CA GLY A 289 -8.32 26.47 -28.12
C GLY A 289 -8.14 24.97 -27.94
N LEU A 290 -7.54 24.52 -26.83
CA LEU A 290 -7.44 23.11 -26.45
C LEU A 290 -7.98 22.89 -25.04
N THR A 291 -8.43 21.66 -24.77
CA THR A 291 -8.73 21.21 -23.40
C THR A 291 -7.44 21.00 -22.62
N GLY A 292 -7.51 21.04 -21.29
CA GLY A 292 -6.33 20.89 -20.42
C GLY A 292 -5.56 19.59 -20.65
N ASP A 293 -6.24 18.46 -20.79
CA ASP A 293 -5.64 17.16 -21.10
C ASP A 293 -4.97 17.12 -22.48
N THR A 294 -5.56 17.76 -23.49
CA THR A 294 -4.99 17.84 -24.84
C THR A 294 -3.77 18.76 -24.88
N ALA A 295 -3.81 19.90 -24.18
CA ALA A 295 -2.64 20.77 -24.04
C ALA A 295 -1.49 20.03 -23.33
N LYS A 296 -1.80 19.36 -22.21
CA LYS A 296 -0.83 18.56 -21.45
C LYS A 296 -0.29 17.38 -22.28
N SER A 297 -1.09 16.79 -23.16
CA SER A 297 -0.62 15.80 -24.15
C SER A 297 0.41 16.36 -25.12
N LEU A 298 0.29 17.61 -25.58
CA LEU A 298 1.26 18.23 -26.48
C LEU A 298 2.63 18.41 -25.83
N ILE A 299 2.70 18.86 -24.58
CA ILE A 299 3.99 18.99 -23.88
C ILE A 299 4.64 17.62 -23.63
N TRP A 300 3.88 16.59 -23.28
CA TRP A 300 4.42 15.23 -23.16
C TRP A 300 4.92 14.67 -24.50
N ARG A 301 4.18 14.89 -25.58
CA ARG A 301 4.61 14.53 -26.94
C ARG A 301 5.91 15.24 -27.34
N TYR A 302 6.06 16.51 -26.98
CA TYR A 302 7.30 17.25 -27.17
C TYR A 302 8.47 16.59 -26.43
N VAL A 303 8.30 16.28 -25.13
CA VAL A 303 9.32 15.57 -24.34
C VAL A 303 9.73 14.26 -25.01
N PHE A 304 8.76 13.46 -25.44
CA PHE A 304 9.04 12.18 -26.12
C PHE A 304 9.75 12.36 -27.46
N ALA A 305 9.33 13.33 -28.28
CA ALA A 305 9.95 13.63 -29.57
C ALA A 305 11.41 14.10 -29.39
N VAL A 306 11.69 14.91 -28.37
CA VAL A 306 13.06 15.35 -28.03
C VAL A 306 13.92 14.17 -27.58
N GLN A 307 13.43 13.30 -26.71
CA GLN A 307 14.18 12.11 -26.29
C GLN A 307 14.48 11.18 -27.46
N ALA A 308 13.50 10.94 -28.34
CA ALA A 308 13.66 10.17 -29.55
C ALA A 308 14.69 10.81 -30.52
N ALA A 309 14.62 12.13 -30.70
CA ALA A 309 15.55 12.89 -31.53
C ALA A 309 16.99 12.81 -30.99
N ARG A 310 17.19 12.95 -29.68
CA ARG A 310 18.52 12.81 -29.03
C ARG A 310 19.08 11.41 -29.22
N HIS A 311 18.23 10.39 -28.99
CA HIS A 311 18.61 9.01 -29.20
C HIS A 311 19.04 8.76 -30.64
N ILE A 312 18.20 9.08 -31.63
CA ILE A 312 18.48 8.76 -33.04
C ILE A 312 19.70 9.51 -33.58
N VAL A 313 19.95 10.75 -33.14
CA VAL A 313 21.15 11.52 -33.51
C VAL A 313 22.42 10.86 -32.97
N THR A 314 22.36 10.28 -31.77
CA THR A 314 23.48 9.57 -31.14
C THR A 314 23.65 8.18 -31.76
N HIS A 315 22.56 7.44 -31.90
CA HIS A 315 22.49 6.11 -32.48
C HIS A 315 23.01 6.06 -33.93
N ALA A 316 22.65 7.05 -34.75
CA ALA A 316 23.14 7.17 -36.13
C ALA A 316 24.67 7.28 -36.23
N LYS A 317 25.32 7.91 -35.24
CA LYS A 317 26.79 8.03 -35.18
C LYS A 317 27.44 6.76 -34.66
N GLN A 318 26.89 6.18 -33.58
CA GLN A 318 27.54 5.10 -32.84
C GLN A 318 27.30 3.72 -33.48
N VAL A 319 26.05 3.45 -33.87
CA VAL A 319 25.63 2.12 -34.36
C VAL A 319 25.78 2.02 -35.87
N HIS A 320 25.20 2.96 -36.61
CA HIS A 320 25.32 2.97 -38.07
C HIS A 320 26.68 3.47 -38.59
N ARG A 321 27.53 4.05 -37.72
CA ARG A 321 28.88 4.55 -38.03
C ARG A 321 28.94 5.42 -39.28
N LEU A 322 27.87 6.16 -39.56
CA LEU A 322 27.74 6.88 -40.82
C LEU A 322 28.68 8.10 -40.84
N ARG A 323 29.59 8.13 -41.83
CA ARG A 323 30.46 9.29 -42.07
C ARG A 323 29.66 10.53 -42.49
N ARG A 324 28.49 10.35 -43.10
CA ARG A 324 27.52 11.40 -43.45
C ARG A 324 26.15 11.02 -42.90
N LEU A 325 25.66 11.79 -41.94
CA LEU A 325 24.32 11.61 -41.39
C LEU A 325 23.23 11.88 -42.45
N PRO A 326 22.11 11.12 -42.44
CA PRO A 326 20.93 11.40 -43.26
C PRO A 326 20.39 12.83 -43.05
N ARG A 327 19.61 13.33 -44.02
CA ARG A 327 19.04 14.68 -43.93
C ARG A 327 18.14 14.85 -42.69
N PRO A 328 17.21 13.93 -42.37
CA PRO A 328 16.38 14.05 -41.16
C PRO A 328 17.21 14.09 -39.88
N VAL A 329 18.24 13.24 -39.77
CA VAL A 329 19.13 13.21 -38.60
C VAL A 329 19.94 14.52 -38.45
N LYS A 330 20.40 15.12 -39.55
CA LYS A 330 21.06 16.43 -39.53
C LYS A 330 20.11 17.55 -39.12
N ALA A 331 18.87 17.51 -39.61
CA ALA A 331 17.82 18.46 -39.27
C ALA A 331 17.51 18.38 -37.77
N LEU A 332 17.25 17.19 -37.25
CA LEU A 332 17.04 16.95 -35.82
C LEU A 332 18.21 17.45 -34.97
N ARG A 333 19.45 17.15 -35.35
CA ARG A 333 20.62 17.67 -34.62
C ARG A 333 20.69 19.20 -34.58
N ARG A 334 20.26 19.88 -35.65
CA ARG A 334 20.21 21.35 -35.70
C ARG A 334 19.02 21.87 -34.89
N PHE A 335 17.87 21.23 -34.98
CA PHE A 335 16.69 21.53 -34.18
C PHE A 335 17.02 21.46 -32.68
N LEU A 336 17.65 20.37 -32.23
CA LEU A 336 18.04 20.21 -30.82
C LEU A 336 18.93 21.37 -30.37
N ARG A 337 19.93 21.75 -31.16
CA ARG A 337 20.80 22.90 -30.83
C ARG A 337 20.08 24.25 -30.84
N ALA A 338 19.19 24.46 -31.80
CA ALA A 338 18.48 25.73 -31.96
C ALA A 338 17.45 25.99 -30.85
N ASN A 339 17.00 24.93 -30.15
CA ASN A 339 16.00 25.01 -29.10
C ASN A 339 16.58 24.68 -27.70
N GLY A 340 17.90 24.59 -27.54
CA GLY A 340 18.53 24.31 -26.23
C GLY A 340 18.32 22.87 -25.72
N GLU A 341 18.10 21.93 -26.65
CA GLU A 341 17.75 20.54 -26.38
C GLU A 341 18.89 19.56 -26.72
N SER A 342 20.14 20.02 -26.69
CA SER A 342 21.28 19.15 -26.97
C SER A 342 21.49 18.14 -25.84
N ALA A 343 22.16 17.01 -26.13
CA ALA A 343 22.49 16.00 -25.11
C ALA A 343 23.49 16.52 -24.05
N ASP A 344 24.23 17.58 -24.38
CA ASP A 344 25.27 18.20 -23.54
C ASP A 344 24.71 19.33 -22.64
N GLU A 345 23.40 19.59 -22.71
CA GLU A 345 22.67 20.68 -22.03
C GLU A 345 21.79 20.15 -20.88
N PRO A 346 21.32 21.01 -19.95
CA PRO A 346 21.06 20.64 -18.55
C PRO A 346 19.80 19.76 -18.30
N GLY A 347 19.43 19.60 -17.02
CA GLY A 347 18.55 18.56 -16.47
C GLY A 347 17.12 18.52 -17.04
N LEU A 348 16.30 17.56 -16.57
CA LEU A 348 14.92 17.40 -17.05
C LEU A 348 14.07 18.67 -16.90
N TYR A 349 14.29 19.40 -15.79
CA TYR A 349 13.64 20.67 -15.49
C TYR A 349 13.85 21.72 -16.58
N ASP A 350 15.11 21.98 -16.97
CA ASP A 350 15.41 22.96 -18.01
C ASP A 350 14.77 22.55 -19.33
N ARG A 351 14.77 21.26 -19.68
CA ARG A 351 14.12 20.77 -20.90
C ARG A 351 12.61 21.00 -20.92
N LEU A 352 11.95 20.82 -19.77
CA LEU A 352 10.52 21.06 -19.67
C LEU A 352 10.19 22.55 -19.77
N LEU A 353 10.97 23.41 -19.12
CA LEU A 353 10.83 24.87 -19.28
C LEU A 353 11.04 25.32 -20.73
N HIS A 354 12.07 24.82 -21.40
CA HIS A 354 12.33 25.13 -22.81
C HIS A 354 11.24 24.55 -23.73
N GLY A 355 10.68 23.39 -23.39
CA GLY A 355 9.53 22.82 -24.09
C GLY A 355 8.25 23.65 -23.93
N VAL A 356 7.94 24.08 -22.71
CA VAL A 356 6.77 24.93 -22.41
C VAL A 356 6.89 26.26 -23.13
N THR A 357 8.02 26.96 -22.95
CA THR A 357 8.28 28.24 -23.61
C THR A 357 8.31 28.09 -25.12
N GLY A 358 8.89 27.01 -25.65
CA GLY A 358 8.93 26.71 -27.08
C GLY A 358 7.54 26.52 -27.70
N LEU A 359 6.64 25.80 -27.02
CA LEU A 359 5.27 25.60 -27.48
C LEU A 359 4.42 26.89 -27.40
N GLN A 360 4.65 27.75 -26.42
CA GLN A 360 3.97 29.05 -26.28
C GLN A 360 4.49 30.11 -27.27
N THR A 361 5.82 30.23 -27.42
CA THR A 361 6.49 31.37 -28.09
C THR A 361 7.04 31.09 -29.48
N SER A 362 6.78 29.89 -30.05
CA SER A 362 7.31 29.26 -31.29
C SER A 362 8.58 28.44 -31.13
N LEU A 363 8.53 27.19 -31.59
CA LEU A 363 9.71 26.37 -31.85
C LEU A 363 10.48 26.83 -33.10
N SER A 364 11.81 26.81 -33.04
CA SER A 364 12.67 27.06 -34.20
C SER A 364 12.73 25.82 -35.11
N LEU A 365 12.05 25.90 -36.26
CA LEU A 365 11.90 24.82 -37.24
C LEU A 365 12.64 25.03 -38.55
N GLU A 366 13.54 26.02 -38.61
CA GLU A 366 14.33 26.34 -39.83
C GLU A 366 15.11 25.13 -40.35
N ALA A 367 15.52 24.24 -39.43
CA ALA A 367 16.22 23.00 -39.74
C ALA A 367 15.41 22.05 -40.64
N PHE A 368 14.08 22.14 -40.59
CA PHE A 368 13.14 21.34 -41.39
C PHE A 368 12.64 22.09 -42.63
N GLY A 369 13.22 23.25 -42.96
CA GLY A 369 12.79 24.07 -44.10
C GLY A 369 11.53 24.89 -43.84
N VAL A 370 11.03 24.91 -42.60
CA VAL A 370 9.92 25.76 -42.16
C VAL A 370 10.51 27.07 -41.66
N LYS A 371 10.56 28.10 -42.52
CA LYS A 371 10.79 29.47 -42.04
C LYS A 371 9.56 29.89 -41.26
N ALA A 372 9.74 30.57 -40.13
CA ALA A 372 8.64 31.09 -39.32
C ALA A 372 7.65 31.80 -40.25
N ALA A 373 6.48 31.18 -40.44
CA ALA A 373 5.42 31.73 -41.26
C ALA A 373 4.89 32.96 -40.52
N VAL A 374 5.49 34.11 -40.81
CA VAL A 374 4.85 35.39 -40.63
C VAL A 374 3.72 35.41 -41.66
N ASP A 375 2.49 35.34 -41.16
CA ASP A 375 1.23 35.69 -41.83
C ASP A 375 1.29 35.75 -43.37
N VAL A 376 1.09 34.61 -44.03
CA VAL A 376 0.79 34.60 -45.46
C VAL A 376 -0.63 34.08 -45.66
N GLY A 377 -1.55 35.04 -45.77
CA GLY A 377 -2.82 34.89 -46.49
C GLY A 377 -4.05 34.63 -45.63
N GLY A 378 -4.75 35.71 -45.25
CA GLY A 378 -6.22 35.83 -45.13
C GLY A 378 -7.04 34.85 -44.27
N ALA A 379 -6.44 33.82 -43.69
CA ALA A 379 -7.07 32.91 -42.76
C ALA A 379 -7.08 33.52 -41.35
N PRO A 380 -8.11 33.26 -40.53
CA PRO A 380 -8.09 33.70 -39.14
C PRO A 380 -6.83 33.13 -38.44
N PRO A 381 -6.21 33.89 -37.51
CA PRO A 381 -5.04 33.41 -36.79
C PRO A 381 -5.39 32.09 -36.13
N ALA A 382 -4.65 31.04 -36.48
CA ALA A 382 -4.84 29.73 -35.86
C ALA A 382 -4.70 29.87 -34.34
N SER A 383 -5.53 29.17 -33.58
CA SER A 383 -5.39 29.15 -32.12
C SER A 383 -3.96 28.76 -31.72
N GLU A 384 -3.52 29.26 -30.58
CA GLU A 384 -2.21 28.94 -30.00
C GLU A 384 -1.98 27.42 -29.99
N GLY A 385 -2.97 26.66 -29.53
CA GLY A 385 -2.95 25.20 -29.53
C GLY A 385 -2.80 24.57 -30.91
N ALA A 386 -3.52 25.09 -31.93
CA ALA A 386 -3.40 24.60 -33.30
C ALA A 386 -2.01 24.90 -33.89
N ARG A 387 -1.40 26.03 -33.51
CA ARG A 387 -0.03 26.38 -33.93
C ARG A 387 0.99 25.47 -33.28
N ALA A 388 0.91 25.28 -31.96
CA ALA A 388 1.79 24.40 -31.21
C ALA A 388 1.73 22.95 -31.73
N ALA A 389 0.53 22.43 -31.98
CA ALA A 389 0.33 21.10 -32.54
C ALA A 389 1.02 20.92 -33.91
N ARG A 390 0.83 21.88 -34.84
CA ARG A 390 1.48 21.83 -36.15
C ARG A 390 3.00 21.92 -36.07
N GLN A 391 3.53 22.73 -35.15
CA GLN A 391 4.97 22.84 -34.94
C GLN A 391 5.56 21.52 -34.43
N LEU A 392 4.88 20.89 -33.46
CA LEU A 392 5.29 19.61 -32.91
C LEU A 392 5.23 18.48 -33.96
N GLU A 393 4.20 18.45 -34.81
CA GLU A 393 4.07 17.47 -35.89
C GLU A 393 5.26 17.50 -36.87
N VAL A 394 5.86 18.67 -37.11
CA VAL A 394 7.08 18.77 -37.95
C VAL A 394 8.25 18.04 -37.31
N VAL A 395 8.42 18.19 -35.98
CA VAL A 395 9.47 17.52 -35.22
C VAL A 395 9.23 16.01 -35.19
N GLU A 396 8.01 15.59 -34.85
CA GLU A 396 7.62 14.17 -34.82
C GLU A 396 7.81 13.50 -36.18
N ARG A 397 7.43 14.18 -37.27
CA ARG A 397 7.68 13.68 -38.64
C ARG A 397 9.17 13.54 -38.92
N GLY A 398 9.99 14.51 -38.53
CA GLY A 398 11.44 14.43 -38.67
C GLY A 398 12.05 13.25 -37.91
N VAL A 399 11.54 12.94 -36.72
CA VAL A 399 11.93 11.75 -35.93
C VAL A 399 11.51 10.46 -36.65
N ALA A 400 10.27 10.38 -37.13
CA ALA A 400 9.77 9.21 -37.86
C ALA A 400 10.58 8.96 -39.15
N GLU A 401 10.86 10.00 -39.93
CA GLU A 401 11.72 9.93 -41.12
C GLU A 401 13.13 9.47 -40.77
N ALA A 402 13.71 9.96 -39.67
CA ALA A 402 15.04 9.53 -39.23
C ALA A 402 15.08 8.05 -38.83
N PHE A 403 14.07 7.55 -38.12
CA PHE A 403 13.96 6.13 -37.79
C PHE A 403 13.75 5.27 -39.04
N ALA A 404 12.97 5.75 -40.02
CA ALA A 404 12.73 5.05 -41.27
C ALA A 404 13.99 5.00 -42.17
N ASP A 405 14.67 6.13 -42.36
CA ASP A 405 15.92 6.23 -43.14
C ASP A 405 17.03 5.32 -42.62
N LEU A 406 17.02 5.05 -41.31
CA LEU A 406 17.98 4.19 -40.63
C LEU A 406 17.46 2.76 -40.43
N ASP A 407 16.25 2.43 -40.92
CA ASP A 407 15.60 1.12 -40.74
C ASP A 407 15.58 0.65 -39.27
N CYS A 408 15.41 1.57 -38.31
CA CYS A 408 15.49 1.23 -36.89
C CYS A 408 14.41 0.23 -36.46
N ALA A 409 13.22 0.28 -37.08
CA ALA A 409 12.13 -0.66 -36.80
C ALA A 409 12.40 -2.09 -37.28
N GLY A 410 13.23 -2.27 -38.32
CA GLY A 410 13.52 -3.56 -38.95
C GLY A 410 14.81 -4.20 -38.47
N SER A 411 15.83 -3.38 -38.14
CA SER A 411 17.20 -3.84 -37.90
C SER A 411 17.70 -3.61 -36.47
N HIS A 412 16.96 -2.90 -35.62
CA HIS A 412 17.38 -2.58 -34.27
C HIS A 412 16.30 -2.90 -33.24
N ALA A 413 16.73 -3.10 -31.99
CA ALA A 413 15.81 -3.12 -30.87
C ALA A 413 15.22 -1.71 -30.63
N PRO A 414 13.94 -1.60 -30.23
CA PRO A 414 13.28 -0.31 -30.06
C PRO A 414 13.95 0.54 -28.99
N LEU A 415 13.91 1.86 -29.16
CA LEU A 415 14.12 2.78 -28.05
C LEU A 415 13.01 2.58 -26.99
N LEU A 416 13.38 2.37 -25.74
CA LEU A 416 12.43 2.39 -24.62
C LEU A 416 12.39 3.79 -24.00
N LEU A 417 11.22 4.42 -24.01
CA LEU A 417 10.94 5.58 -23.17
C LEU A 417 10.25 5.08 -21.90
N LEU A 418 10.92 5.20 -20.74
CA LEU A 418 10.40 4.76 -19.46
C LEU A 418 9.99 5.98 -18.65
N VAL A 419 8.74 6.01 -18.18
CA VAL A 419 8.22 7.09 -17.32
C VAL A 419 7.83 6.48 -15.98
N ASP A 420 8.46 6.95 -14.90
CA ASP A 420 8.23 6.49 -13.53
C ASP A 420 8.19 7.67 -12.56
N GLN A 421 7.82 7.41 -11.30
CA GLN A 421 7.80 8.38 -10.20
C GLN A 421 6.80 9.55 -10.37
N LEU A 422 5.73 9.35 -11.16
CA LEU A 422 4.69 10.39 -11.31
C LEU A 422 3.95 10.71 -10.02
N GLU A 423 3.97 9.81 -9.02
CA GLU A 423 3.39 10.07 -7.71
C GLU A 423 4.07 11.22 -6.95
N GLN A 424 5.30 11.61 -7.34
CA GLN A 424 5.98 12.77 -6.74
C GLN A 424 5.33 14.07 -7.17
N ILE A 425 4.87 14.12 -8.42
CA ILE A 425 4.32 15.32 -9.05
C ILE A 425 2.80 15.30 -9.18
N TRP A 426 2.12 14.35 -8.54
CA TRP A 426 0.66 14.21 -8.62
C TRP A 426 0.00 14.62 -7.31
N SER A 427 -1.09 15.36 -7.42
CA SER A 427 -2.06 15.62 -6.35
C SER A 427 -3.46 15.29 -6.83
N SER A 428 -4.43 15.19 -5.92
CA SER A 428 -5.82 14.80 -6.25
C SER A 428 -6.64 15.90 -6.96
N ASP A 429 -5.99 16.96 -7.44
CA ASP A 429 -6.64 18.07 -8.14
C ASP A 429 -6.86 17.75 -9.63
N PRO A 430 -7.82 18.44 -10.29
CA PRO A 430 -8.13 18.21 -11.70
C PRO A 430 -6.96 18.42 -12.67
N ASP A 431 -6.04 19.35 -12.39
CA ASP A 431 -4.91 19.64 -13.29
C ASP A 431 -3.85 18.55 -13.25
N SER A 432 -3.56 18.01 -12.05
CA SER A 432 -2.73 16.82 -11.88
C SER A 432 -3.33 15.60 -12.59
N ASN A 433 -4.65 15.42 -12.52
CA ASN A 433 -5.34 14.35 -13.26
C ASN A 433 -5.23 14.56 -14.78
N ALA A 434 -5.47 15.79 -15.26
CA ALA A 434 -5.32 16.14 -16.67
C ALA A 434 -3.88 15.93 -17.17
N MET A 435 -2.87 16.11 -16.31
CA MET A 435 -1.47 15.87 -16.64
C MET A 435 -1.19 14.39 -16.89
N VAL A 436 -1.68 13.51 -16.03
CA VAL A 436 -1.51 12.06 -16.20
C VAL A 436 -2.33 11.56 -17.40
N ILE A 437 -3.54 12.09 -17.62
CA ILE A 437 -4.34 11.80 -18.83
C ILE A 437 -3.57 12.24 -20.08
N GLY A 438 -3.02 13.46 -20.08
CA GLY A 438 -2.20 13.98 -21.17
C GLY A 438 -1.00 13.07 -21.48
N LEU A 439 -0.32 12.53 -20.45
CA LEU A 439 0.77 11.57 -20.61
C LEU A 439 0.31 10.27 -21.29
N LEU A 440 -0.83 9.72 -20.84
CA LEU A 440 -1.40 8.49 -21.42
C LEU A 440 -1.73 8.68 -22.90
N LEU A 441 -2.36 9.80 -23.25
CA LEU A 441 -2.68 10.16 -24.64
C LEU A 441 -1.41 10.35 -25.48
N ALA A 442 -0.41 11.04 -24.94
CA ALA A 442 0.87 11.26 -25.60
C ALA A 442 1.61 9.94 -25.87
N ALA A 443 1.67 9.04 -24.89
CA ALA A 443 2.36 7.76 -25.01
C ALA A 443 1.73 6.87 -26.09
N LYS A 444 0.39 6.86 -26.16
CA LYS A 444 -0.36 6.17 -27.20
C LYS A 444 -0.11 6.77 -28.59
N HIS A 445 -0.11 8.10 -28.70
CA HIS A 445 0.19 8.81 -29.95
C HIS A 445 1.57 8.45 -30.48
N VAL A 446 2.62 8.57 -29.67
CA VAL A 446 4.00 8.33 -30.12
C VAL A 446 4.26 6.86 -30.43
N SER A 447 3.63 5.93 -29.71
CA SER A 447 3.71 4.50 -30.02
C SER A 447 3.12 4.19 -31.39
N GLY A 448 2.05 4.88 -31.79
CA GLY A 448 1.50 4.81 -33.14
C GLY A 448 2.39 5.48 -34.18
N ALA A 449 2.92 6.66 -33.87
CA ALA A 449 3.72 7.47 -34.81
C ALA A 449 5.08 6.85 -35.16
N TYR A 450 5.73 6.19 -34.21
CA TYR A 450 7.08 5.61 -34.38
C TYR A 450 7.08 4.08 -34.55
N GLY A 451 5.94 3.43 -34.36
CA GLY A 451 5.76 1.99 -34.55
C GLY A 451 6.79 1.16 -33.77
N LYS A 452 7.43 0.19 -34.42
CA LYS A 452 8.38 -0.72 -33.76
C LYS A 452 9.75 -0.08 -33.44
N ALA A 453 10.03 1.14 -33.89
CA ALA A 453 11.30 1.79 -33.59
C ALA A 453 11.37 2.34 -32.15
N LEU A 454 10.21 2.55 -31.50
CA LEU A 454 10.12 3.14 -30.17
C LEU A 454 8.95 2.52 -29.41
N ARG A 455 9.15 2.25 -28.11
CA ARG A 455 8.08 1.85 -27.19
C ARG A 455 8.08 2.73 -25.96
N CYS A 456 6.90 3.16 -25.54
CA CYS A 456 6.72 3.79 -24.23
C CYS A 456 6.38 2.71 -23.19
N LEU A 457 6.92 2.87 -21.98
CA LEU A 457 6.56 2.10 -20.80
C LEU A 457 6.25 3.07 -19.68
N LEU A 458 5.00 3.06 -19.22
CA LEU A 458 4.51 3.92 -18.16
C LEU A 458 4.31 3.10 -16.90
N PHE A 459 4.88 3.58 -15.79
CA PHE A 459 4.74 2.98 -14.48
C PHE A 459 3.84 3.87 -13.62
N LEU A 460 2.63 3.40 -13.32
CA LEU A 460 1.64 4.17 -12.55
C LEU A 460 1.29 3.51 -11.23
N ARG A 461 1.08 4.34 -10.20
CA ARG A 461 0.44 3.89 -8.97
C ARG A 461 -1.04 3.60 -9.24
N SER A 462 -1.58 2.54 -8.65
CA SER A 462 -2.95 2.09 -8.93
C SER A 462 -4.00 3.10 -8.51
N ASP A 463 -3.86 3.71 -7.34
CA ASP A 463 -4.76 4.75 -6.83
C ASP A 463 -4.77 6.01 -7.72
N ILE A 464 -3.63 6.43 -8.27
CA ILE A 464 -3.56 7.53 -9.24
C ILE A 464 -4.40 7.15 -10.46
N TYR A 465 -4.13 5.99 -11.06
CA TYR A 465 -4.82 5.56 -12.28
C TYR A 465 -6.33 5.33 -12.06
N ASP A 466 -6.71 4.73 -10.93
CA ASP A 466 -8.10 4.40 -10.60
C ASP A 466 -8.96 5.66 -10.34
N THR A 467 -8.34 6.81 -10.03
CA THR A 467 -9.05 8.09 -9.91
C THR A 467 -9.27 8.82 -11.24
N LEU A 468 -8.58 8.40 -12.32
CA LEU A 468 -8.68 9.07 -13.61
C LEU A 468 -10.02 8.75 -14.29
N ASN A 469 -10.72 9.78 -14.73
CA ASN A 469 -11.94 9.64 -15.53
C ASN A 469 -11.80 10.40 -16.84
N PHE A 470 -11.74 9.68 -17.97
CA PHE A 470 -11.58 10.27 -19.29
C PHE A 470 -12.17 9.38 -20.39
N SER A 471 -12.64 10.01 -21.48
CA SER A 471 -13.42 9.37 -22.55
C SER A 471 -12.69 8.24 -23.30
N GLU A 472 -11.36 8.23 -23.27
CA GLU A 472 -10.53 7.22 -23.92
C GLU A 472 -10.02 6.12 -23.00
N GLY A 473 -10.39 6.12 -21.71
CA GLY A 473 -9.90 5.17 -20.70
C GLY A 473 -10.06 3.71 -21.13
N ASP A 474 -11.20 3.35 -21.70
CA ASP A 474 -11.48 1.98 -22.14
C ASP A 474 -10.51 1.46 -23.21
N LYS A 475 -9.87 2.37 -23.95
CA LYS A 475 -8.90 2.01 -24.98
C LYS A 475 -7.53 1.62 -24.41
N PHE A 476 -7.33 1.73 -23.10
CA PHE A 476 -6.09 1.36 -22.41
C PHE A 476 -6.18 -0.01 -21.73
N HIS A 477 -7.37 -0.61 -21.60
CA HIS A 477 -7.55 -1.93 -20.97
C HIS A 477 -6.70 -3.04 -21.63
N SER A 478 -6.49 -2.97 -22.94
CA SER A 478 -5.63 -3.92 -23.66
C SER A 478 -4.13 -3.67 -23.45
N GLU A 479 -3.76 -2.45 -23.03
CA GLU A 479 -2.38 -1.99 -22.86
C GLU A 479 -1.90 -2.05 -21.40
N GLU A 480 -2.82 -2.23 -20.44
CA GLU A 480 -2.51 -2.26 -19.01
C GLU A 480 -2.19 -3.66 -18.47
N LEU A 481 -1.32 -3.70 -17.47
CA LEU A 481 -1.05 -4.86 -16.63
C LEU A 481 -0.86 -4.40 -15.19
N ARG A 482 -1.66 -4.97 -14.28
CA ARG A 482 -1.57 -4.74 -12.83
C ARG A 482 -0.62 -5.75 -12.19
N ILE A 483 0.40 -5.26 -11.49
CA ILE A 483 1.34 -6.11 -10.75
C ILE A 483 0.62 -6.71 -9.55
N GLN A 484 0.67 -8.03 -9.45
CA GLN A 484 0.17 -8.80 -8.31
C GLN A 484 1.26 -9.76 -7.83
N TRP A 485 1.35 -9.91 -6.51
CA TRP A 485 2.31 -10.83 -5.88
C TRP A 485 1.56 -11.89 -5.09
N THR A 486 2.00 -13.13 -5.25
CA THR A 486 1.53 -14.27 -4.47
C THR A 486 2.53 -14.57 -3.35
N ALA A 487 2.09 -15.28 -2.31
CA ALA A 487 2.99 -15.76 -1.26
C ALA A 487 4.16 -16.58 -1.83
N THR A 488 3.89 -17.43 -2.83
CA THR A 488 4.93 -18.17 -3.57
C THR A 488 5.92 -17.24 -4.27
N GLY A 489 5.43 -16.21 -4.97
CA GLY A 489 6.31 -15.23 -5.61
C GLY A 489 7.19 -14.46 -4.61
N LEU A 490 6.67 -14.16 -3.41
CA LEU A 490 7.46 -13.53 -2.35
C LEU A 490 8.52 -14.50 -1.76
N ARG A 491 8.21 -15.79 -1.63
CA ARG A 491 9.19 -16.83 -1.27
C ARG A 491 10.33 -16.92 -2.30
N GLU A 492 9.99 -16.91 -3.59
CA GLU A 492 10.97 -16.93 -4.68
C GLU A 492 11.84 -15.66 -4.67
N LEU A 493 11.23 -14.50 -4.45
CA LEU A 493 11.95 -13.23 -4.31
C LEU A 493 12.93 -13.30 -3.13
N ALA A 494 12.48 -13.75 -1.95
CA ALA A 494 13.31 -13.86 -0.77
C ALA A 494 14.54 -14.76 -1.04
N LEU A 495 14.34 -15.91 -1.69
CA LEU A 495 15.43 -16.80 -2.07
C LEU A 495 16.39 -16.16 -3.08
N ALA A 496 15.86 -15.47 -4.11
CA ALA A 496 16.69 -14.79 -5.10
C ALA A 496 17.57 -13.71 -4.45
N ARG A 497 17.02 -12.94 -3.52
CA ARG A 497 17.76 -11.92 -2.77
C ARG A 497 18.77 -12.51 -1.79
N ALA A 498 18.39 -13.57 -1.09
CA ALA A 498 19.31 -14.28 -0.19
C ALA A 498 20.50 -14.89 -0.94
N ARG A 499 20.28 -15.44 -2.14
CA ARG A 499 21.36 -15.95 -3.00
C ARG A 499 22.32 -14.87 -3.45
N ALA A 500 21.78 -13.69 -3.80
CA ALA A 500 22.60 -12.56 -4.25
C ALA A 500 23.51 -12.02 -3.13
N SER A 501 23.10 -12.08 -1.86
CA SER A 501 23.92 -11.59 -0.74
C SER A 501 24.75 -12.66 -0.03
N ALA A 502 24.18 -13.84 0.22
CA ALA A 502 24.82 -14.89 1.02
C ALA A 502 25.48 -16.00 0.18
N GLY A 503 25.24 -16.03 -1.14
CA GLY A 503 25.87 -16.94 -2.10
C GLY A 503 24.87 -17.80 -2.88
N ALA A 504 25.19 -18.06 -4.16
CA ALA A 504 24.30 -18.74 -5.12
C ALA A 504 23.89 -20.17 -4.72
N GLU A 505 24.72 -20.85 -3.93
CA GLU A 505 24.47 -22.23 -3.45
C GLU A 505 23.41 -22.33 -2.34
N LEU A 506 22.91 -21.20 -1.83
CA LEU A 506 21.86 -21.21 -0.82
C LEU A 506 20.56 -21.78 -1.42
N THR A 507 20.00 -22.79 -0.76
CA THR A 507 18.71 -23.40 -1.16
C THR A 507 17.57 -22.87 -0.29
N GLY A 508 16.34 -23.01 -0.78
CA GLY A 508 15.15 -22.63 0.00
C GLY A 508 15.06 -23.39 1.33
N ASP A 509 15.35 -24.69 1.33
CA ASP A 509 15.34 -25.50 2.56
C ASP A 509 16.36 -25.00 3.58
N ARG A 510 17.58 -24.65 3.14
CA ARG A 510 18.59 -24.09 4.04
C ARG A 510 18.17 -22.72 4.57
N LEU A 511 17.63 -21.86 3.71
CA LEU A 511 17.14 -20.55 4.12
C LEU A 511 16.03 -20.68 5.19
N TRP A 512 15.03 -21.53 4.96
CA TRP A 512 13.84 -21.60 5.82
C TRP A 512 13.93 -22.58 6.99
N ARG A 513 14.92 -23.49 7.01
CA ARG A 513 15.09 -24.48 8.10
C ARG A 513 16.40 -24.34 8.90
N GLU A 514 17.45 -23.77 8.29
CA GLU A 514 18.76 -23.59 8.95
C GLU A 514 19.01 -22.11 9.32
N VAL A 515 18.74 -21.18 8.39
CA VAL A 515 18.99 -19.74 8.62
C VAL A 515 17.84 -19.11 9.40
N PHE A 516 16.60 -19.40 9.00
CA PHE A 516 15.38 -19.13 9.76
C PHE A 516 14.95 -20.38 10.53
N PRO A 517 14.16 -20.24 11.61
CA PRO A 517 13.57 -21.39 12.27
C PRO A 517 12.59 -22.07 11.30
N PRO A 518 12.36 -23.40 11.37
CA PRO A 518 11.42 -24.09 10.49
C PRO A 518 9.96 -23.69 10.72
N ALA A 519 9.62 -23.26 11.94
CA ALA A 519 8.29 -22.80 12.29
C ALA A 519 8.33 -21.67 13.32
N VAL A 520 7.30 -20.83 13.31
CA VAL A 520 7.05 -19.76 14.28
C VAL A 520 5.59 -19.87 14.74
N GLY A 521 5.36 -20.04 16.04
CA GLY A 521 4.02 -20.24 16.58
C GLY A 521 3.31 -21.49 16.06
N GLY A 522 4.06 -22.50 15.60
CA GLY A 522 3.54 -23.72 14.98
C GLY A 522 3.16 -23.59 13.49
N GLU A 523 3.38 -22.43 12.88
CA GLU A 523 3.19 -22.15 11.45
C GLU A 523 4.55 -22.21 10.71
N ASP A 524 4.60 -22.69 9.46
CA ASP A 524 5.82 -22.59 8.63
C ASP A 524 6.30 -21.14 8.57
N THR A 525 7.60 -20.91 8.76
CA THR A 525 8.12 -19.54 8.94
C THR A 525 7.87 -18.64 7.73
N ALA A 526 7.95 -19.16 6.51
CA ALA A 526 7.69 -18.34 5.33
C ALA A 526 6.19 -18.03 5.19
N ASP A 527 5.30 -18.96 5.51
CA ASP A 527 3.85 -18.69 5.57
C ASP A 527 3.54 -17.67 6.68
N PHE A 528 4.16 -17.83 7.85
CA PHE A 528 4.01 -16.92 8.99
C PHE A 528 4.38 -15.48 8.62
N LEU A 529 5.53 -15.29 7.97
CA LEU A 529 6.06 -13.99 7.58
C LEU A 529 5.22 -13.36 6.46
N PHE A 530 4.98 -14.08 5.35
CA PHE A 530 4.29 -13.51 4.20
C PHE A 530 2.78 -13.38 4.39
N GLY A 531 2.18 -14.16 5.28
CA GLY A 531 0.81 -13.94 5.75
C GLY A 531 0.66 -12.67 6.61
N ARG A 532 1.76 -12.19 7.21
CA ARG A 532 1.84 -10.98 8.04
C ARG A 532 2.56 -9.82 7.34
N ALA A 533 2.82 -9.92 6.04
CA ALA A 533 3.26 -8.82 5.20
C ALA A 533 2.15 -8.45 4.22
N LEU A 534 2.11 -7.19 3.75
CA LEU A 534 1.30 -6.89 2.57
C LEU A 534 1.94 -7.58 1.35
N PRO A 535 1.16 -8.03 0.36
CA PRO A 535 1.66 -8.79 -0.78
C PRO A 535 2.43 -7.91 -1.77
N ARG A 536 3.61 -7.42 -1.36
CA ARG A 536 4.49 -6.56 -2.15
C ARG A 536 5.97 -6.77 -1.79
N PRO A 537 6.88 -6.77 -2.80
CA PRO A 537 8.31 -7.02 -2.63
C PRO A 537 8.98 -6.21 -1.53
N ARG A 538 8.68 -4.90 -1.47
CA ARG A 538 9.29 -4.00 -0.50
C ARG A 538 9.01 -4.44 0.94
N ASP A 539 7.76 -4.78 1.24
CA ASP A 539 7.37 -5.17 2.59
C ASP A 539 7.96 -6.53 2.98
N ALA A 540 8.03 -7.47 2.04
CA ALA A 540 8.71 -8.75 2.24
C ALA A 540 10.20 -8.55 2.55
N ILE A 541 10.92 -7.77 1.74
CA ILE A 541 12.35 -7.46 1.93
C ILE A 541 12.58 -6.78 3.29
N GLN A 542 11.77 -5.78 3.60
CA GLN A 542 11.85 -5.06 4.88
C GLN A 542 11.62 -6.00 6.07
N TYR A 543 10.62 -6.87 6.02
CA TYR A 543 10.33 -7.78 7.12
C TYR A 543 11.48 -8.77 7.35
N LEU A 544 12.03 -9.31 6.28
CA LEU A 544 13.18 -10.23 6.33
C LEU A 544 14.43 -9.55 6.87
N ASN A 545 14.70 -8.30 6.46
CA ASN A 545 15.80 -7.51 6.99
C ASN A 545 15.63 -7.24 8.49
N VAL A 546 14.44 -6.87 8.97
CA VAL A 546 14.20 -6.64 10.41
C VAL A 546 14.40 -7.93 11.22
N CYS A 547 13.99 -9.09 10.71
CA CYS A 547 14.27 -10.38 11.35
C CYS A 547 15.77 -10.64 11.46
N ARG A 548 16.51 -10.43 10.37
CA ARG A 548 17.97 -10.58 10.31
C ARG A 548 18.67 -9.61 11.26
N ASP A 549 18.28 -8.34 11.25
CA ASP A 549 18.91 -7.29 12.07
C ASP A 549 18.67 -7.54 13.55
N THR A 550 17.46 -7.97 13.93
CA THR A 550 17.15 -8.38 15.31
C THR A 550 18.05 -9.52 15.79
N ALA A 551 18.28 -10.53 14.94
CA ALA A 551 19.15 -11.66 15.28
C ALA A 551 20.62 -11.22 15.41
N VAL A 552 21.11 -10.36 14.52
CA VAL A 552 22.48 -9.82 14.56
C VAL A 552 22.71 -8.97 15.80
N GLU A 553 21.77 -8.08 16.15
CA GLU A 553 21.85 -7.24 17.36
C GLU A 553 21.92 -8.07 18.65
N ARG A 554 21.30 -9.26 18.65
CA ARG A 554 21.34 -10.22 19.76
C ARG A 554 22.53 -11.17 19.71
N GLY A 555 23.39 -11.06 18.69
CA GLY A 555 24.56 -11.91 18.52
C GLY A 555 24.23 -13.37 18.16
N HIS A 556 23.08 -13.63 17.55
CA HIS A 556 22.71 -14.98 17.12
C HIS A 556 23.33 -15.33 15.76
N GLU A 557 23.82 -16.56 15.61
CA GLU A 557 24.39 -17.06 14.34
C GLU A 557 23.33 -17.51 13.32
N SER A 558 22.11 -17.76 13.79
CA SER A 558 20.89 -18.09 13.04
C SER A 558 19.73 -17.26 13.58
N ILE A 559 18.71 -16.99 12.77
CA ILE A 559 17.50 -16.29 13.23
C ILE A 559 16.68 -17.27 14.07
N HIS A 560 16.30 -16.88 15.28
CA HIS A 560 15.46 -17.69 16.17
C HIS A 560 13.99 -17.27 16.11
N GLU A 561 13.09 -18.13 16.58
CA GLU A 561 11.66 -17.83 16.69
C GLU A 561 11.40 -16.55 17.51
N SER A 562 12.15 -16.34 18.59
CA SER A 562 12.06 -15.15 19.43
C SER A 562 12.53 -13.85 18.73
N ASP A 563 13.37 -13.95 17.70
CA ASP A 563 13.78 -12.82 16.87
C ASP A 563 12.69 -12.47 15.88
N VAL A 564 12.12 -13.49 15.23
CA VAL A 564 10.98 -13.31 14.32
C VAL A 564 9.80 -12.67 15.04
N LEU A 565 9.42 -13.17 16.22
CA LEU A 565 8.30 -12.62 17.00
C LEU A 565 8.54 -11.17 17.45
N LEU A 566 9.77 -10.80 17.81
CA LEU A 566 10.09 -9.40 18.12
C LEU A 566 10.02 -8.53 16.85
N ALA A 567 10.65 -8.99 15.77
CA ALA A 567 10.63 -8.33 14.47
C ALA A 567 9.20 -8.14 13.95
N THR A 568 8.29 -9.10 14.18
CA THR A 568 6.87 -9.00 13.83
C THR A 568 6.21 -7.77 14.46
N ARG A 569 6.47 -7.51 15.74
CA ARG A 569 5.89 -6.35 16.45
C ARG A 569 6.44 -5.04 15.87
N GLN A 570 7.75 -4.94 15.76
CA GLN A 570 8.43 -3.76 15.20
C GLN A 570 7.98 -3.46 13.77
N PHE A 571 7.92 -4.51 12.93
CA PHE A 571 7.47 -4.41 11.55
C PHE A 571 6.01 -3.96 11.48
N SER A 572 5.12 -4.55 12.29
CA SER A 572 3.70 -4.19 12.32
C SER A 572 3.49 -2.72 12.68
N GLU A 573 4.16 -2.23 13.73
CA GLU A 573 4.04 -0.84 14.19
C GLU A 573 4.48 0.15 13.12
N TRP A 574 5.64 -0.13 12.52
CA TRP A 574 6.17 0.67 11.43
C TRP A 574 5.25 0.64 10.20
N LYS A 575 4.71 -0.53 9.82
CA LYS A 575 3.81 -0.68 8.67
C LYS A 575 2.50 0.05 8.84
N LEU A 576 1.95 0.10 10.05
CA LEU A 576 0.74 0.88 10.33
C LEU A 576 0.97 2.38 10.08
N GLN A 577 2.14 2.90 10.50
CA GLN A 577 2.52 4.30 10.23
C GLN A 577 2.80 4.56 8.75
N ASP A 578 3.49 3.64 8.08
CA ASP A 578 3.74 3.72 6.63
C ASP A 578 2.44 3.78 5.84
N LEU A 579 1.43 3.00 6.23
CA LEU A 579 0.13 2.99 5.57
C LEU A 579 -0.58 4.35 5.69
N ALA A 580 -0.58 4.96 6.88
CA ALA A 580 -1.12 6.31 7.06
C ALA A 580 -0.40 7.35 6.20
N LYS A 581 0.94 7.28 6.13
CA LYS A 581 1.75 8.18 5.29
C LYS A 581 1.51 7.98 3.80
N GLU A 582 1.33 6.73 3.35
CA GLU A 582 1.10 6.39 1.93
C GLU A 582 -0.18 7.04 1.39
N TYR A 583 -1.22 7.15 2.22
CA TYR A 583 -2.52 7.69 1.86
C TYR A 583 -2.81 9.07 2.45
N LEU A 584 -1.81 9.76 3.02
CA LEU A 584 -2.01 11.04 3.72
C LEU A 584 -2.67 12.12 2.84
N VAL A 585 -2.33 12.16 1.54
CA VAL A 585 -2.88 13.14 0.59
C VAL A 585 -4.36 12.87 0.31
N THR A 586 -4.75 11.60 0.14
CA THR A 586 -6.13 11.21 -0.21
C THR A 586 -7.03 11.06 1.01
N HIS A 587 -6.47 10.62 2.15
CA HIS A 587 -7.17 10.28 3.38
C HIS A 587 -6.41 10.82 4.61
N PRO A 588 -6.41 12.15 4.84
CA PRO A 588 -5.64 12.77 5.93
C PRO A 588 -6.09 12.35 7.34
N PHE A 589 -7.29 11.79 7.47
CA PHE A 589 -7.88 11.29 8.70
C PHE A 589 -7.54 9.81 9.02
N LEU A 590 -6.85 9.10 8.11
CA LEU A 590 -6.68 7.64 8.19
C LEU A 590 -6.02 7.17 9.50
N ALA A 591 -5.01 7.89 9.99
CA ALA A 591 -4.33 7.56 11.24
C ALA A 591 -5.27 7.58 12.45
N GLN A 592 -6.26 8.47 12.47
CA GLN A 592 -7.23 8.57 13.56
C GLN A 592 -8.23 7.42 13.53
N LEU A 593 -8.55 6.88 12.35
CA LEU A 593 -9.42 5.73 12.22
C LEU A 593 -8.80 4.47 12.85
N PHE A 594 -7.47 4.31 12.80
CA PHE A 594 -6.80 3.15 13.40
C PHE A 594 -6.99 3.04 14.91
N VAL A 595 -7.20 4.18 15.60
CA VAL A 595 -7.42 4.22 17.05
C VAL A 595 -8.66 3.40 17.44
N MET A 596 -9.69 3.36 16.58
CA MET A 596 -10.92 2.59 16.80
C MET A 596 -10.70 1.06 16.87
N PHE A 597 -9.51 0.59 16.46
CA PHE A 597 -9.18 -0.83 16.40
C PHE A 597 -8.17 -1.25 17.47
N GLN A 598 -7.63 -0.31 18.26
CA GLN A 598 -6.65 -0.60 19.30
C GLN A 598 -7.23 -1.47 20.41
N ASN A 599 -6.51 -2.54 20.76
CA ASN A 599 -6.87 -3.55 21.76
C ASN A 599 -8.26 -4.15 21.53
N THR A 600 -8.66 -4.30 20.26
CA THR A 600 -9.92 -4.95 19.88
C THR A 600 -9.66 -6.23 19.10
N GLY A 601 -10.69 -7.07 18.93
CA GLY A 601 -10.57 -8.26 18.07
C GLY A 601 -10.34 -7.91 16.60
N TYR A 602 -9.59 -8.76 15.89
CA TYR A 602 -9.33 -8.55 14.46
C TYR A 602 -10.52 -8.89 13.56
N VAL A 603 -11.53 -9.60 14.05
CA VAL A 603 -12.82 -9.78 13.37
C VAL A 603 -13.75 -8.65 13.79
N VAL A 604 -14.17 -7.84 12.83
CA VAL A 604 -14.97 -6.65 13.07
C VAL A 604 -16.27 -6.75 12.29
N MET A 605 -17.38 -6.83 13.00
CA MET A 605 -18.71 -6.77 12.38
C MET A 605 -19.03 -5.34 11.95
N ARG A 606 -19.78 -5.18 10.86
CA ARG A 606 -20.23 -3.88 10.34
C ARG A 606 -20.87 -3.00 11.42
N SER A 607 -21.81 -3.56 12.17
CA SER A 607 -22.50 -2.86 13.27
C SER A 607 -21.55 -2.37 14.35
N ALA A 608 -20.53 -3.16 14.71
CA ALA A 608 -19.52 -2.75 15.67
C ALA A 608 -18.60 -1.65 15.12
N LEU A 609 -18.26 -1.70 13.83
CA LEU A 609 -17.49 -0.64 13.17
C LEU A 609 -18.29 0.67 13.13
N GLU A 610 -19.56 0.61 12.75
CA GLU A 610 -20.49 1.74 12.75
C GLU A 610 -20.59 2.37 14.15
N ALA A 611 -20.85 1.56 15.18
CA ALA A 611 -20.92 2.04 16.56
C ALA A 611 -19.61 2.70 17.03
N ARG A 612 -18.45 2.14 16.67
CA ARG A 612 -17.14 2.75 16.99
C ARG A 612 -16.95 4.07 16.24
N PHE A 613 -17.32 4.12 14.96
CA PHE A 613 -17.21 5.33 14.15
C PHE A 613 -18.08 6.47 14.69
N ASP A 614 -19.30 6.17 15.13
CA ASP A 614 -20.21 7.16 15.71
C ASP A 614 -19.59 7.89 16.92
N THR A 615 -18.74 7.22 17.69
CA THR A 615 -18.04 7.84 18.84
C THR A 615 -17.01 8.90 18.44
N VAL A 616 -16.46 8.82 17.21
CA VAL A 616 -15.40 9.71 16.72
C VAL A 616 -15.84 10.63 15.58
N ALA A 617 -17.01 10.36 14.97
CA ALA A 617 -17.50 11.03 13.77
C ALA A 617 -17.53 12.56 13.92
N GLU A 618 -18.13 13.09 15.00
CA GLU A 618 -18.21 14.53 15.23
C GLU A 618 -16.82 15.20 15.27
N THR A 619 -15.85 14.54 15.92
CA THR A 619 -14.48 15.06 16.01
C THR A 619 -13.80 15.04 14.64
N LEU A 620 -13.98 13.97 13.86
CA LEU A 620 -13.43 13.86 12.52
C LEU A 620 -14.04 14.89 11.56
N HIS A 621 -15.36 15.08 11.59
CA HIS A 621 -16.04 16.10 10.76
C HIS A 621 -15.57 17.51 11.08
N ARG A 622 -15.35 17.83 12.37
CA ARG A 622 -14.83 19.13 12.79
C ARG A 622 -13.38 19.36 12.34
N GLN A 623 -12.54 18.33 12.39
CA GLN A 623 -11.13 18.45 12.01
C GLN A 623 -10.92 18.41 10.49
N TYR A 624 -11.78 17.68 9.77
CA TYR A 624 -11.67 17.46 8.33
C TYR A 624 -12.98 17.82 7.59
N PRO A 625 -13.44 19.09 7.67
CA PRO A 625 -14.73 19.49 7.13
C PRO A 625 -14.82 19.30 5.61
N ALA A 626 -13.69 19.43 4.90
CA ALA A 626 -13.61 19.19 3.45
C ALA A 626 -13.91 17.73 3.04
N TYR A 627 -13.88 16.79 4.00
CA TYR A 627 -14.09 15.36 3.76
C TYR A 627 -15.41 14.85 4.36
N ALA A 628 -16.26 15.74 4.87
CA ALA A 628 -17.46 15.37 5.61
C ALA A 628 -18.42 14.47 4.80
N GLU A 629 -18.55 14.68 3.49
CA GLU A 629 -19.39 13.86 2.61
C GLU A 629 -18.90 12.41 2.50
N GLY A 630 -17.58 12.20 2.49
CA GLY A 630 -16.96 10.87 2.43
C GLY A 630 -16.76 10.22 3.80
N LEU A 631 -16.71 11.01 4.87
CA LEU A 631 -16.59 10.55 6.26
C LEU A 631 -17.94 10.07 6.81
N THR A 632 -18.49 9.05 6.17
CA THR A 632 -19.68 8.31 6.64
C THR A 632 -19.25 6.88 6.99
N ALA A 633 -20.06 6.13 7.73
CA ALA A 633 -19.69 4.75 8.05
C ALA A 633 -19.44 3.86 6.80
N PRO A 634 -20.26 3.92 5.72
CA PRO A 634 -19.93 3.25 4.47
C PRO A 634 -18.63 3.74 3.84
N GLY A 635 -18.41 5.06 3.81
CA GLY A 635 -17.18 5.64 3.23
C GLY A 635 -15.91 5.28 4.03
N VAL A 636 -16.01 5.14 5.35
CA VAL A 636 -14.93 4.65 6.21
C VAL A 636 -14.63 3.18 5.94
N VAL A 637 -15.65 2.34 5.79
CA VAL A 637 -15.47 0.93 5.39
C VAL A 637 -14.78 0.84 4.04
N ASP A 638 -15.25 1.60 3.05
CA ASP A 638 -14.67 1.63 1.70
C ASP A 638 -13.22 2.13 1.72
N THR A 639 -12.92 3.16 2.53
CA THR A 639 -11.57 3.68 2.72
C THR A 639 -10.65 2.62 3.33
N LEU A 640 -11.05 2.03 4.47
CA LEU A 640 -10.24 1.04 5.19
C LEU A 640 -10.03 -0.24 4.38
N TYR A 641 -11.04 -0.66 3.62
CA TYR A 641 -10.90 -1.74 2.64
C TYR A 641 -9.95 -1.31 1.52
N GLY A 642 -10.20 -0.18 0.87
CA GLY A 642 -9.41 0.37 -0.26
C GLY A 642 -7.91 0.44 0.01
N VAL A 643 -7.52 0.93 1.19
CA VAL A 643 -6.11 0.99 1.61
C VAL A 643 -5.51 -0.38 2.00
N GLY A 644 -6.34 -1.43 2.10
CA GLY A 644 -5.93 -2.79 2.45
C GLY A 644 -5.74 -3.00 3.96
N PHE A 645 -6.30 -2.11 4.79
CA PHE A 645 -6.32 -2.27 6.24
C PHE A 645 -7.35 -3.33 6.66
N LEU A 646 -8.54 -3.28 6.06
CA LEU A 646 -9.59 -4.30 6.22
C LEU A 646 -9.66 -5.23 5.00
N GLY A 647 -9.91 -6.49 5.28
CA GLY A 647 -10.41 -7.47 4.33
C GLY A 647 -11.88 -7.76 4.59
N VAL A 648 -12.57 -8.26 3.57
CA VAL A 648 -13.98 -8.63 3.65
C VAL A 648 -14.13 -10.14 3.51
N ARG A 649 -14.97 -10.76 4.34
CA ARG A 649 -15.28 -12.18 4.22
C ARG A 649 -16.12 -12.43 2.97
N ARG A 650 -15.62 -13.27 2.06
CA ARG A 650 -16.32 -13.71 0.84
C ARG A 650 -16.19 -15.22 0.71
N GLY A 651 -17.29 -15.93 0.97
CA GLY A 651 -17.25 -17.39 1.07
C GLY A 651 -16.39 -17.82 2.26
N ASN A 652 -15.41 -18.70 2.03
CA ASN A 652 -14.50 -19.17 3.07
C ASN A 652 -13.27 -18.27 3.26
N ASP A 653 -13.00 -17.38 2.31
CA ASP A 653 -11.78 -16.58 2.28
C ASP A 653 -12.03 -15.15 2.76
N VAL A 654 -10.96 -14.52 3.23
CA VAL A 654 -10.93 -13.08 3.50
C VAL A 654 -10.20 -12.42 2.34
N VAL A 655 -10.89 -11.55 1.63
CA VAL A 655 -10.34 -10.85 0.47
C VAL A 655 -9.86 -9.47 0.91
N TYR A 656 -8.58 -9.20 0.71
CA TYR A 656 -7.97 -7.87 0.88
C TYR A 656 -7.76 -7.20 -0.48
N THR A 657 -7.42 -5.90 -0.48
CA THR A 657 -7.16 -5.18 -1.73
C THR A 657 -5.85 -5.63 -2.39
N GLY A 658 -5.95 -6.07 -3.64
CA GLY A 658 -4.85 -6.65 -4.43
C GLY A 658 -5.28 -7.38 -5.70
N GLY A 659 -6.57 -7.75 -5.80
CA GLY A 659 -7.20 -8.37 -6.98
C GLY A 659 -8.07 -7.43 -7.81
N ALA A 660 -9.05 -7.99 -8.54
CA ALA A 660 -10.11 -7.19 -9.17
C ALA A 660 -10.81 -6.35 -8.09
N HIS A 661 -10.77 -5.02 -8.22
CA HIS A 661 -11.25 -4.10 -7.21
C HIS A 661 -12.78 -4.12 -7.12
N VAL A 662 -13.34 -5.15 -6.49
CA VAL A 662 -14.77 -5.25 -6.21
C VAL A 662 -15.01 -4.51 -4.89
N PRO A 663 -15.75 -3.37 -4.91
CA PRO A 663 -16.09 -2.62 -3.71
C PRO A 663 -16.82 -3.47 -2.69
N VAL A 664 -16.79 -3.04 -1.43
CA VAL A 664 -17.54 -3.70 -0.36
C VAL A 664 -19.03 -3.58 -0.66
N GLN A 665 -19.76 -4.68 -0.58
CA GLN A 665 -21.19 -4.70 -0.80
C GLN A 665 -21.96 -4.41 0.50
N PRO A 666 -23.15 -3.79 0.46
CA PRO A 666 -23.91 -3.47 1.67
C PRO A 666 -24.27 -4.67 2.54
N HIS A 667 -24.44 -5.85 1.94
CA HIS A 667 -24.75 -7.10 2.65
C HIS A 667 -23.53 -7.79 3.27
N GLU A 668 -22.32 -7.34 2.95
CA GLU A 668 -21.10 -7.86 3.56
C GLU A 668 -20.92 -7.20 4.93
N THR A 669 -20.94 -8.02 5.98
CA THR A 669 -20.96 -7.56 7.38
C THR A 669 -19.78 -8.02 8.21
N GLU A 670 -18.96 -8.95 7.72
CA GLU A 670 -17.80 -9.47 8.44
C GLU A 670 -16.49 -8.95 7.81
N PHE A 671 -15.77 -8.13 8.57
CA PHE A 671 -14.48 -7.56 8.20
C PHE A 671 -13.36 -8.12 9.05
N HIS A 672 -12.15 -8.09 8.50
CA HIS A 672 -10.95 -8.60 9.16
C HIS A 672 -9.82 -7.59 9.06
N ILE A 673 -9.20 -7.24 10.18
CA ILE A 673 -7.97 -6.45 10.17
C ILE A 673 -6.87 -7.30 9.53
N HIS A 674 -6.14 -6.72 8.58
CA HIS A 674 -5.04 -7.41 7.90
C HIS A 674 -3.97 -7.87 8.93
N PRO A 675 -3.47 -9.12 8.87
CA PRO A 675 -2.54 -9.66 9.85
C PRO A 675 -1.28 -8.82 10.09
N CYS A 676 -0.79 -8.15 9.03
CA CYS A 676 0.29 -7.15 9.08
C CYS A 676 0.12 -6.10 10.19
N PHE A 677 -1.10 -5.67 10.51
CA PHE A 677 -1.36 -4.57 11.46
C PHE A 677 -1.80 -5.05 12.84
N ARG A 678 -2.13 -6.34 12.99
CA ARG A 678 -2.70 -6.88 14.23
C ARG A 678 -1.79 -6.70 15.44
N PRO A 679 -0.49 -7.04 15.39
CA PRO A 679 0.42 -6.83 16.52
C PRO A 679 0.50 -5.37 16.98
N ALA A 680 0.59 -4.42 16.05
CA ALA A 680 0.66 -2.98 16.36
C ALA A 680 -0.61 -2.46 17.07
N LEU A 681 -1.75 -3.09 16.79
CA LEU A 681 -3.03 -2.73 17.37
C LEU A 681 -3.34 -3.53 18.63
N GLY A 682 -2.52 -4.51 19.02
CA GLY A 682 -2.90 -5.48 20.06
C GLY A 682 -4.12 -6.33 19.68
N ALA A 683 -4.40 -6.48 18.38
CA ALA A 683 -5.55 -7.21 17.85
C ALA A 683 -5.18 -8.67 17.56
N ASP A 684 -4.67 -9.38 18.58
CA ASP A 684 -4.09 -10.72 18.43
C ASP A 684 -5.13 -11.86 18.46
N HIS A 685 -6.40 -11.53 18.72
CA HIS A 685 -7.50 -12.49 18.86
C HIS A 685 -8.69 -12.11 17.97
N ALA A 686 -9.49 -13.09 17.55
CA ALA A 686 -10.60 -12.85 16.64
C ALA A 686 -11.60 -11.87 17.25
N ILE A 687 -11.91 -12.07 18.52
CA ILE A 687 -12.69 -11.15 19.36
C ILE A 687 -11.93 -10.90 20.65
N ASP A 688 -12.11 -9.72 21.24
CA ASP A 688 -11.64 -9.44 22.59
C ASP A 688 -12.51 -10.22 23.60
N LEU A 689 -12.12 -11.49 23.83
CA LEU A 689 -12.68 -12.33 24.87
C LEU A 689 -11.65 -12.48 25.97
N HIS A 690 -12.05 -12.14 27.19
CA HIS A 690 -11.16 -12.35 28.33
C HIS A 690 -10.82 -13.84 28.47
N ARG A 691 -9.55 -14.11 28.80
CA ARG A 691 -9.10 -15.47 29.09
C ARG A 691 -9.75 -15.94 30.38
N TYR A 692 -10.36 -17.14 30.38
CA TYR A 692 -10.79 -17.73 31.65
C TYR A 692 -9.59 -18.03 32.53
N GLU A 693 -9.49 -17.42 33.70
CA GLU A 693 -8.51 -17.75 34.72
C GLU A 693 -9.23 -18.38 35.92
N PRO A 694 -8.94 -19.64 36.25
CA PRO A 694 -9.61 -20.37 37.34
C PRO A 694 -9.49 -19.79 38.76
N ARG A 695 -8.99 -18.56 38.96
CA ARG A 695 -8.70 -18.01 40.29
C ARG A 695 -8.94 -16.51 40.38
N ALA A 696 -10.07 -16.11 40.98
CA ALA A 696 -10.23 -14.75 41.52
C ALA A 696 -11.05 -14.66 42.82
N LEU A 697 -11.74 -15.71 43.27
CA LEU A 697 -12.60 -15.64 44.48
C LEU A 697 -12.03 -16.32 45.72
N THR A 698 -10.78 -16.79 45.70
CA THR A 698 -10.16 -17.38 46.91
C THR A 698 -9.77 -16.33 47.96
N HIS A 699 -9.72 -15.04 47.63
CA HIS A 699 -9.25 -14.00 48.58
C HIS A 699 -10.31 -13.01 49.09
N LEU A 700 -11.49 -12.92 48.47
CA LEU A 700 -12.51 -11.93 48.87
C LEU A 700 -13.62 -12.50 49.77
N LEU A 701 -13.97 -13.78 49.64
CA LEU A 701 -14.99 -14.41 50.50
C LEU A 701 -14.41 -14.93 51.83
N LEU A 702 -13.11 -15.21 51.89
CA LEU A 702 -12.40 -15.65 53.09
C LEU A 702 -12.20 -14.56 54.16
N ARG A 703 -12.61 -13.31 53.90
CA ARG A 703 -12.64 -12.24 54.92
C ARG A 703 -14.03 -11.94 55.48
N SER A 704 -15.09 -12.59 54.98
CA SER A 704 -16.46 -12.37 55.46
C SER A 704 -17.08 -13.53 56.25
N SER A 705 -16.38 -14.66 56.42
CA SER A 705 -16.78 -15.70 57.37
C SER A 705 -15.69 -15.93 58.41
N SER A 706 -15.70 -15.09 59.45
CA SER A 706 -15.08 -15.46 60.72
C SER A 706 -15.90 -16.58 61.37
N ASN A 707 -15.68 -17.83 60.91
CA ASN A 707 -16.06 -19.02 61.67
C ASN A 707 -15.10 -20.17 61.32
N PRO A 708 -14.05 -20.44 62.12
CA PRO A 708 -13.04 -21.45 61.83
C PRO A 708 -13.51 -22.88 62.19
N SER A 709 -14.79 -23.20 61.98
CA SER A 709 -15.36 -24.53 62.24
C SER A 709 -16.32 -24.98 61.14
N ALA A 710 -15.84 -25.06 59.90
CA ALA A 710 -16.49 -25.86 58.86
C ALA A 710 -15.56 -27.04 58.56
N GLY A 711 -15.95 -28.21 59.08
CA GLY A 711 -15.10 -29.38 59.22
C GLY A 711 -14.65 -30.02 57.91
N LEU A 712 -13.57 -30.80 58.06
CA LEU A 712 -13.30 -31.96 57.23
C LEU A 712 -14.53 -32.89 57.26
N GLY A 713 -15.39 -32.77 56.27
CA GLY A 713 -16.48 -33.70 55.99
C GLY A 713 -16.27 -34.35 54.62
N PRO A 714 -16.82 -35.56 54.39
CA PRO A 714 -16.76 -36.22 53.09
C PRO A 714 -17.42 -35.34 52.01
N PRO A 715 -17.04 -35.49 50.73
CA PRO A 715 -17.52 -34.64 49.65
C PRO A 715 -19.06 -34.67 49.63
N VAL A 716 -19.67 -33.49 49.78
CA VAL A 716 -21.12 -33.39 49.89
C VAL A 716 -21.68 -33.68 48.49
N ARG A 717 -22.75 -34.48 48.40
CA ARG A 717 -23.48 -34.76 47.14
C ARG A 717 -23.80 -33.48 46.34
N ARG A 718 -23.88 -32.35 47.02
CA ARG A 718 -24.06 -31.00 46.48
C ARG A 718 -22.86 -30.51 45.64
N ASP A 719 -21.62 -30.74 46.07
CA ASP A 719 -20.42 -30.24 45.38
C ASP A 719 -20.21 -30.94 44.03
N PHE A 720 -20.45 -32.26 44.02
CA PHE A 720 -20.55 -33.04 42.79
C PHE A 720 -21.65 -32.50 41.87
N ALA A 721 -22.86 -32.30 42.38
CA ALA A 721 -23.99 -31.80 41.59
C ALA A 721 -23.74 -30.40 41.00
N LEU A 722 -23.05 -29.52 41.73
CA LEU A 722 -22.69 -28.17 41.27
C LEU A 722 -21.72 -28.22 40.08
N LEU A 723 -20.65 -29.01 40.19
CA LEU A 723 -19.67 -29.12 39.11
C LEU A 723 -20.19 -29.92 37.91
N GLU A 724 -21.02 -30.94 38.13
CA GLU A 724 -21.72 -31.66 37.05
C GLU A 724 -22.73 -30.76 36.32
N GLU A 725 -23.40 -29.84 37.02
CA GLU A 725 -24.24 -28.82 36.37
C GLU A 725 -23.38 -27.87 35.53
N LEU A 726 -22.21 -27.46 36.01
CA LEU A 726 -21.26 -26.64 35.25
C LEU A 726 -20.79 -27.33 33.96
N GLU A 727 -20.41 -28.61 34.03
CA GLU A 727 -20.07 -29.38 32.83
C GLU A 727 -21.24 -29.48 31.84
N ARG A 728 -22.47 -29.70 32.34
CA ARG A 728 -23.68 -29.74 31.50
C ARG A 728 -23.98 -28.39 30.84
N SER A 729 -23.82 -27.28 31.56
CA SER A 729 -23.93 -25.93 31.01
C SER A 729 -22.86 -25.65 29.95
N CYS A 730 -21.60 -26.06 30.18
CA CYS A 730 -20.54 -25.93 29.19
C CYS A 730 -20.85 -26.74 27.91
N ALA A 731 -21.33 -27.99 28.04
CA ALA A 731 -21.74 -28.81 26.90
C ALA A 731 -22.96 -28.23 26.15
N SER A 732 -23.87 -27.58 26.87
CA SER A 732 -25.01 -26.84 26.29
C SER A 732 -24.50 -25.68 25.42
N ILE A 733 -23.57 -24.87 25.95
CA ILE A 733 -22.95 -23.76 25.21
C ILE A 733 -22.19 -24.28 23.99
N GLN A 734 -21.32 -25.29 24.14
CA GLN A 734 -20.55 -25.84 23.01
C GLN A 734 -21.43 -26.34 21.86
N ARG A 735 -22.53 -27.03 22.18
CA ARG A 735 -23.49 -27.47 21.16
C ARG A 735 -24.13 -26.30 20.41
N GLN A 736 -24.44 -25.22 21.10
CA GLN A 736 -24.99 -24.02 20.47
C GLN A 736 -23.94 -23.32 19.59
N VAL A 737 -22.71 -23.15 20.10
CA VAL A 737 -21.59 -22.55 19.35
C VAL A 737 -21.30 -23.34 18.07
N GLY A 738 -21.28 -24.67 18.15
CA GLY A 738 -21.06 -25.53 16.97
C GLY A 738 -22.12 -25.38 15.88
N ARG A 739 -23.36 -25.05 16.26
CA ARG A 739 -24.50 -24.87 15.33
C ARG A 739 -24.66 -23.43 14.80
N ALA A 740 -23.92 -22.46 15.34
CA ALA A 740 -24.09 -21.05 15.03
C ALA A 740 -23.37 -20.65 13.73
N VAL A 741 -23.95 -21.00 12.58
CA VAL A 741 -23.32 -20.77 11.26
C VAL A 741 -23.04 -19.29 10.98
N GLY A 742 -23.85 -18.37 11.50
CA GLY A 742 -23.66 -16.92 11.36
C GLY A 742 -22.76 -16.29 12.42
N LEU A 743 -22.12 -17.08 13.30
CA LEU A 743 -20.99 -16.58 14.09
C LEU A 743 -19.69 -16.80 13.28
N PRO A 744 -18.81 -15.79 13.15
CA PRO A 744 -17.56 -15.94 12.41
C PRO A 744 -16.78 -17.19 12.87
N ALA A 745 -16.21 -17.94 11.93
CA ALA A 745 -15.63 -19.26 12.23
C ALA A 745 -14.50 -19.18 13.28
N GLU A 746 -13.67 -18.15 13.20
CA GLU A 746 -12.57 -17.93 14.15
C GLU A 746 -13.09 -17.51 15.53
N THR A 747 -14.15 -16.70 15.59
CA THR A 747 -14.88 -16.41 16.82
C THR A 747 -15.44 -17.67 17.46
N ARG A 748 -16.06 -18.56 16.67
CA ARG A 748 -16.54 -19.86 17.16
C ARG A 748 -15.42 -20.68 17.75
N ALA A 749 -14.29 -20.81 17.04
CA ALA A 749 -13.14 -21.56 17.51
C ALA A 749 -12.59 -21.00 18.83
N GLN A 750 -12.43 -19.67 18.92
CA GLN A 750 -11.95 -19.00 20.13
C GLN A 750 -12.90 -19.19 21.32
N LEU A 751 -14.21 -19.00 21.09
CA LEU A 751 -15.23 -19.20 22.13
C LEU A 751 -15.29 -20.65 22.59
N SER A 752 -15.29 -21.61 21.66
CA SER A 752 -15.22 -23.05 21.98
C SER A 752 -13.99 -23.37 22.83
N HIS A 753 -12.82 -22.81 22.50
CA HIS A 753 -11.61 -23.00 23.28
C HIS A 753 -11.75 -22.46 24.71
N GLN A 754 -12.33 -21.28 24.92
CA GLN A 754 -12.56 -20.78 26.28
C GLN A 754 -13.55 -21.64 27.07
N VAL A 755 -14.63 -22.12 26.44
CA VAL A 755 -15.59 -23.02 27.12
C VAL A 755 -14.94 -24.36 27.47
N VAL A 756 -14.07 -24.90 26.60
CA VAL A 756 -13.26 -26.10 26.91
C VAL A 756 -12.35 -25.85 28.12
N ARG A 757 -11.79 -24.65 28.27
CA ARG A 757 -10.97 -24.31 29.45
C ARG A 757 -11.78 -24.28 30.74
N VAL A 758 -13.00 -23.73 30.72
CA VAL A 758 -13.93 -23.80 31.86
C VAL A 758 -14.30 -25.26 32.17
N THR A 759 -14.60 -26.05 31.14
CA THR A 759 -14.93 -27.49 31.29
C THR A 759 -13.76 -28.25 31.92
N SER A 760 -12.54 -28.04 31.42
CA SER A 760 -11.33 -28.69 31.93
C SER A 760 -11.03 -28.32 33.38
N ASP A 761 -11.38 -27.09 33.77
CA ASP A 761 -11.28 -26.67 35.17
C ASP A 761 -12.29 -27.39 36.08
N ALA A 762 -13.55 -27.46 35.64
CA ALA A 762 -14.61 -28.19 36.34
C ALA A 762 -14.29 -29.69 36.46
N SER A 763 -13.79 -30.32 35.39
CA SER A 763 -13.41 -31.74 35.40
C SER A 763 -12.23 -32.01 36.35
N ARG A 764 -11.23 -31.12 36.40
CA ARG A 764 -10.13 -31.22 37.37
C ARG A 764 -10.62 -31.07 38.81
N ALA A 765 -11.54 -30.14 39.06
CA ALA A 765 -12.19 -29.98 40.37
C ALA A 765 -12.97 -31.24 40.77
N LEU A 766 -13.72 -31.85 39.85
CA LEU A 766 -14.45 -33.11 40.07
C LEU A 766 -13.52 -34.28 40.38
N LEU A 767 -12.40 -34.41 39.66
CA LEU A 767 -11.42 -35.48 39.90
C LEU A 767 -10.84 -35.37 41.31
N ARG A 768 -10.44 -34.17 41.74
CA ARG A 768 -9.94 -33.90 43.09
C ARG A 768 -10.97 -34.23 44.18
N LEU A 769 -12.25 -33.90 43.95
CA LEU A 769 -13.34 -34.32 44.86
C LEU A 769 -13.49 -35.85 44.94
N ARG A 770 -13.34 -36.57 43.82
CA ARG A 770 -13.38 -38.05 43.80
C ARG A 770 -12.22 -38.67 44.56
N GLU A 771 -11.06 -38.01 44.54
CA GLU A 771 -9.85 -38.39 45.30
C GLU A 771 -9.95 -38.02 46.78
N GLY A 772 -11.04 -37.38 47.22
CA GLY A 772 -11.29 -37.00 48.61
C GLY A 772 -10.68 -35.66 49.02
N GLU A 773 -10.18 -34.86 48.06
CA GLU A 773 -9.66 -33.52 48.35
C GLU A 773 -10.79 -32.50 48.55
N ALA A 774 -10.55 -31.51 49.42
CA ALA A 774 -11.45 -30.38 49.60
C ALA A 774 -11.36 -29.42 48.39
N VAL A 775 -12.51 -29.13 47.77
CA VAL A 775 -12.63 -28.26 46.60
C VAL A 775 -13.76 -27.25 46.81
N ASP A 776 -13.51 -25.97 46.51
CA ASP A 776 -14.52 -24.91 46.55
C ASP A 776 -15.41 -24.96 45.29
N ALA A 777 -16.28 -25.96 45.22
CA ALA A 777 -17.19 -26.16 44.09
C ALA A 777 -18.09 -24.93 43.83
N TYR A 778 -18.50 -24.23 44.90
CA TYR A 778 -19.28 -23.00 44.80
C TYR A 778 -18.49 -21.88 44.10
N GLY A 779 -17.24 -21.66 44.51
CA GLY A 779 -16.34 -20.68 43.90
C GLY A 779 -16.09 -20.94 42.41
N HIS A 780 -15.88 -22.21 42.02
CA HIS A 780 -15.74 -22.60 40.61
C HIS A 780 -16.99 -22.25 39.78
N VAL A 781 -18.19 -22.61 40.28
CA VAL A 781 -19.46 -22.33 39.58
C VAL A 781 -19.73 -20.83 39.46
N LEU A 782 -19.51 -20.06 40.53
CA LEU A 782 -19.76 -18.61 40.52
C LEU A 782 -18.77 -17.89 39.60
N ALA A 783 -17.48 -18.27 39.63
CA ALA A 783 -16.48 -17.72 38.73
C ALA A 783 -16.81 -18.02 37.25
N ALA A 784 -17.27 -19.24 36.95
CA ALA A 784 -17.71 -19.59 35.60
C ALA A 784 -18.97 -18.83 35.16
N ALA A 785 -19.95 -18.64 36.04
CA ALA A 785 -21.17 -17.88 35.75
C ALA A 785 -20.86 -16.39 35.47
N GLN A 786 -19.99 -15.79 36.29
CA GLN A 786 -19.50 -14.43 36.07
C GLN A 786 -18.74 -14.33 34.74
N TYR A 787 -17.84 -15.27 34.48
CA TYR A 787 -17.11 -15.33 33.22
C TYR A 787 -18.04 -15.41 31.99
N PHE A 788 -19.05 -16.29 32.02
CA PHE A 788 -20.02 -16.40 30.94
C PHE A 788 -20.84 -15.12 30.75
N THR A 789 -21.19 -14.43 31.83
CA THR A 789 -21.85 -13.11 31.75
C THR A 789 -20.96 -12.09 31.04
N THR A 790 -19.67 -12.04 31.39
CA THR A 790 -18.69 -11.17 30.73
C THR A 790 -18.51 -11.52 29.26
N VAL A 791 -18.39 -12.80 28.92
CA VAL A 791 -18.27 -13.26 27.52
C VAL A 791 -19.50 -12.89 26.70
N ALA A 792 -20.71 -13.02 27.25
CA ALA A 792 -21.94 -12.60 26.57
C ALA A 792 -21.93 -11.10 26.24
N ALA A 793 -21.53 -10.26 27.21
CA ALA A 793 -21.39 -8.82 27.00
C ALA A 793 -20.32 -8.47 25.95
N GLN A 794 -19.17 -9.16 25.97
CA GLN A 794 -18.10 -8.98 24.98
C GLN A 794 -18.53 -9.36 23.56
N LEU A 795 -19.32 -10.45 23.41
CA LEU A 795 -19.87 -10.85 22.13
C LEU A 795 -20.87 -9.81 21.59
N LEU A 796 -21.74 -9.26 22.42
CA LEU A 796 -22.64 -8.18 22.02
C LEU A 796 -21.87 -6.93 21.57
N ALA A 797 -20.86 -6.52 22.33
CA ALA A 797 -20.01 -5.37 22.00
C ALA A 797 -19.23 -5.56 20.68
N SER A 798 -18.99 -6.81 20.27
CA SER A 798 -18.36 -7.13 18.98
C SER A 798 -19.31 -7.07 17.78
N GLY A 799 -20.58 -6.71 17.98
CA GLY A 799 -21.59 -6.54 16.92
C GLY A 799 -22.25 -7.84 16.48
N VAL A 800 -22.09 -8.92 17.26
CA VAL A 800 -22.70 -10.23 17.02
C VAL A 800 -24.12 -10.23 17.58
N ASP A 801 -25.04 -9.53 16.92
CA ASP A 801 -26.43 -9.45 17.40
C ASP A 801 -27.46 -10.00 16.39
N ASP A 802 -27.20 -9.85 15.09
CA ASP A 802 -28.17 -10.23 14.07
C ASP A 802 -28.07 -11.72 13.67
N GLY A 803 -29.08 -12.50 14.08
CA GLY A 803 -29.30 -13.88 13.65
C GLY A 803 -28.76 -14.95 14.60
N SER A 804 -27.95 -15.88 14.09
CA SER A 804 -27.49 -17.04 14.89
C SER A 804 -26.47 -16.66 15.98
N GLY A 805 -25.80 -15.51 15.85
CA GLY A 805 -24.91 -14.96 16.88
C GLY A 805 -25.66 -14.59 18.18
N GLY A 806 -26.78 -13.88 18.06
CA GLY A 806 -27.65 -13.56 19.20
C GLY A 806 -28.20 -14.82 19.91
N SER A 807 -28.40 -15.93 19.17
CA SER A 807 -28.80 -17.21 19.79
C SER A 807 -27.71 -17.81 20.70
N VAL A 808 -26.44 -17.60 20.38
CA VAL A 808 -25.30 -18.02 21.20
C VAL A 808 -25.20 -17.15 22.44
N VAL A 809 -25.29 -15.83 22.28
CA VAL A 809 -25.28 -14.88 23.41
C VAL A 809 -26.39 -15.23 24.40
N ARG A 810 -27.63 -15.35 23.93
CA ARG A 810 -28.78 -15.71 24.78
C ARG A 810 -28.58 -17.04 25.49
N ARG A 811 -27.99 -18.03 24.81
CA ARG A 811 -27.66 -19.33 25.44
C ARG A 811 -26.65 -19.15 26.56
N ILE A 812 -25.58 -18.39 26.33
CA ILE A 812 -24.55 -18.13 27.35
C ILE A 812 -25.18 -17.44 28.57
N GLU A 813 -26.02 -16.43 28.36
CA GLU A 813 -26.73 -15.74 29.44
C GLU A 813 -27.71 -16.65 30.21
N ASP A 814 -28.44 -17.50 29.51
CA ASP A 814 -29.36 -18.47 30.13
C ASP A 814 -28.62 -19.47 31.03
N GLU A 815 -27.47 -19.97 30.57
CA GLU A 815 -26.63 -20.88 31.34
C GLU A 815 -25.92 -20.16 32.51
N ALA A 816 -25.45 -18.93 32.31
CA ALA A 816 -24.89 -18.11 33.40
C ALA A 816 -25.92 -17.87 34.51
N ARG A 817 -27.15 -17.46 34.16
CA ARG A 817 -28.26 -17.26 35.12
C ARG A 817 -28.68 -18.56 35.80
N ARG A 818 -28.63 -19.69 35.09
CA ARG A 818 -28.88 -21.02 35.68
C ARG A 818 -27.83 -21.35 36.73
N LEU A 819 -26.53 -21.23 36.41
CA LEU A 819 -25.44 -21.51 37.34
C LEU A 819 -25.51 -20.64 38.60
N THR A 820 -25.78 -19.34 38.46
CA THR A 820 -25.95 -18.42 39.60
C THR A 820 -27.12 -18.83 40.50
N ARG A 821 -28.25 -19.25 39.92
CA ARG A 821 -29.41 -19.73 40.71
C ARG A 821 -29.11 -21.05 41.42
N THR A 822 -28.48 -22.00 40.76
CA THR A 822 -28.10 -23.29 41.35
C THR A 822 -27.11 -23.11 42.49
N ALA A 823 -26.17 -22.16 42.37
CA ALA A 823 -25.26 -21.79 43.44
C ALA A 823 -25.98 -21.10 44.61
N GLY A 824 -26.92 -20.18 44.33
CA GLY A 824 -27.62 -19.35 45.34
C GLY A 824 -28.78 -20.01 46.11
N GLY A 825 -29.21 -21.22 45.73
CA GLY A 825 -30.40 -21.89 46.27
C GLY A 825 -30.36 -22.38 47.74
N SER A 826 -29.59 -21.75 48.64
CA SER A 826 -29.49 -22.19 50.05
C SER A 826 -29.58 -21.10 51.12
N HIS A 827 -30.41 -20.06 50.95
CA HIS A 827 -30.69 -19.08 52.02
C HIS A 827 -32.18 -18.89 52.37
N THR A 828 -33.08 -19.76 51.91
CA THR A 828 -34.50 -19.73 52.34
C THR A 828 -34.91 -21.11 52.84
N GLY A 829 -34.61 -21.38 54.12
CA GLY A 829 -35.07 -22.57 54.83
C GLY A 829 -35.50 -22.22 56.25
N GLY A 830 -36.82 -22.24 56.48
CA GLY A 830 -37.42 -22.63 57.75
C GLY A 830 -37.44 -21.62 58.90
N GLY A 831 -38.44 -20.74 58.91
CA GLY A 831 -38.92 -20.05 60.11
C GLY A 831 -40.42 -20.30 60.29
N GLY A 832 -40.78 -21.51 60.69
CA GLY A 832 -42.13 -21.79 61.17
C GLY A 832 -42.28 -21.30 62.61
N SER A 833 -43.29 -20.47 62.87
CA SER A 833 -43.82 -20.25 64.21
C SER A 833 -45.34 -20.36 64.14
N SER A 834 -45.83 -21.45 64.71
CA SER A 834 -47.23 -21.70 65.06
C SER A 834 -47.55 -21.15 66.46
N ASN A 835 -48.82 -20.77 66.65
CA ASN A 835 -49.56 -20.56 67.91
C ASN A 835 -49.15 -19.39 68.83
N SER A 836 -49.97 -18.34 68.84
CA SER A 836 -50.91 -17.94 69.92
C SER A 836 -51.60 -16.64 69.52
#